data_AF-A0A6P0JRS2-F1
#
_entry.id   AF-A0A6P0JRS2-F1
#
_cell.length_a   1.000
_cell.length_b   1.000
_cell.length_c   1.000
_cell.angle_alpha   90.00
_cell.angle_beta   90.00
_cell.angle_gamma   90.00
#
_symmetry.space_group_name_H-M   'P 1'
#
loop_
_entity.id
_entity.type
_entity.pdbx_description
1 polymer ?
#
loop_
_entity_poly.entity_id
_entity_poly.type
_entity_poly.pdbx_seq_one_letter_code
_entity_poly.pdbx_strand_id
1 'polypeptide(L)'
;MSLTTEQFQTLSNRCQTSAVGKQLPNALYVHKTALTALDPLLQDYEQQARNTNPQIENATLVKFNTDQPTISYLFYPDFDSDPHPALDASIQVNLQTREVRYRDYSTSDNPPILHRKETFVLPDYPQYETFAHLTRIEEALGLLNNSRFIGTKREWQQRLDFHGVQLHGHELHQHQEEIKAPPIRIERHKAAMVRKALSRPVRAALEAELFSPETTFFDYGCGYGGDMERVAVKGYVSNGWDPYYLPNTPLLAADIVNLGYIINVIEDLAERREALVKAWELTKQVLVVAAQVLIHDNQAGQLAYGDGVITRRNTFQKYYEQEELKTYIDQVLEVDAVPVALGIYFVFRDAEAAETFRASRFQSRATTPRVCRKVRKFEDYAEMLQPVMDFITKRGRLPVKGELAQEAEILGEFRSYRQAYKLILEATDEQEWEAIADQRREDLKLYLALTRFGERPRAHHFSKPVKQDFKALFGSYKKACLFADMMLMTVGDLENIADLCDASPVGQRRNNSFWVHINALETLDPLIRLYEGCASRTIGRLDQVTVIKFHLTKPCISYLYYPNFDDEPHPEFHTGMKIDLRDLGVYYWEANPNNPPILHEKEKLVTPDYPNYEKLVKLSKQERDWGLLDDMTSIRKRRGWLRCLEDHCATIKHHRLYWRKDCDPYKLKLLQASVRTRKARQKT
;
A
#
# COMPACT_ATOMS: atom_id res chain seq x y z
N MET A 1 39.62 -11.07 11.41
CA MET A 1 38.52 -11.13 12.39
C MET A 1 37.21 -10.83 11.67
N SER A 2 36.09 -11.41 12.08
CA SER A 2 34.78 -11.01 11.56
C SER A 2 34.44 -9.63 12.08
N LEU A 3 34.01 -8.71 11.21
CA LEU A 3 33.52 -7.39 11.61
C LEU A 3 32.32 -7.54 12.55
N THR A 4 32.34 -6.84 13.69
CA THR A 4 31.17 -6.74 14.56
C THR A 4 30.16 -5.76 13.97
N THR A 5 28.89 -5.87 14.37
CA THR A 5 27.83 -4.96 13.93
C THR A 5 28.16 -3.49 14.23
N GLU A 6 28.73 -3.22 15.40
CA GLU A 6 29.12 -1.87 15.84
C GLU A 6 30.28 -1.30 15.00
N GLN A 7 31.27 -2.13 14.66
CA GLN A 7 32.36 -1.75 13.77
C GLN A 7 31.84 -1.42 12.36
N PHE A 8 30.93 -2.24 11.83
CA PHE A 8 30.34 -1.99 10.51
C PHE A 8 29.48 -0.72 10.51
N GLN A 9 28.70 -0.47 11.57
CA GLN A 9 27.90 0.75 11.68
C GLN A 9 28.78 2.01 11.75
N THR A 10 29.93 1.92 12.42
CA THR A 10 30.93 3.00 12.42
C THR A 10 31.47 3.28 11.01
N LEU A 11 31.82 2.23 10.26
CA LEU A 11 32.26 2.37 8.87
C LEU A 11 31.18 2.98 7.97
N SER A 12 29.93 2.52 8.10
CA SER A 12 28.79 3.08 7.36
C SER A 12 28.59 4.57 7.65
N ASN A 13 28.72 4.99 8.91
CA ASN A 13 28.63 6.40 9.28
C ASN A 13 29.79 7.22 8.68
N ARG A 14 31.01 6.68 8.64
CA ARG A 14 32.16 7.33 7.98
C ARG A 14 31.94 7.48 6.47
N CYS A 15 31.35 6.49 5.81
CA CYS A 15 30.97 6.61 4.40
C CYS A 15 29.99 7.78 4.16
N GLN A 16 28.94 7.88 4.99
CA GLN A 16 27.90 8.91 4.88
C GLN A 16 28.37 10.32 5.29
N THR A 17 29.53 10.43 5.93
CA THR A 17 30.13 11.71 6.33
C THR A 17 31.42 12.04 5.59
N SER A 18 31.81 11.21 4.61
CA SER A 18 33.01 11.42 3.80
C SER A 18 32.93 12.74 3.01
N ALA A 19 33.98 13.55 3.08
CA ALA A 19 34.13 14.73 2.24
C ALA A 19 34.58 14.40 0.79
N VAL A 20 34.95 13.14 0.55
CA VAL A 20 35.52 12.65 -0.71
C VAL A 20 34.67 11.51 -1.25
N GLY A 21 34.33 11.58 -2.54
CA GLY A 21 33.56 10.57 -3.25
C GLY A 21 32.06 10.83 -3.34
N LYS A 22 31.39 10.08 -4.21
CA LYS A 22 29.95 10.20 -4.47
C LYS A 22 29.16 9.43 -3.44
N GLN A 23 28.42 10.16 -2.61
CA GLN A 23 27.55 9.59 -1.59
C GLN A 23 26.17 9.27 -2.14
N LEU A 24 25.69 8.06 -1.82
CA LEU A 24 24.33 7.58 -2.06
C LEU A 24 23.76 7.00 -0.76
N PRO A 25 22.42 6.85 -0.61
CA PRO A 25 21.81 6.39 0.64
C PRO A 25 22.36 5.06 1.18
N ASN A 26 22.82 4.18 0.30
CA ASN A 26 23.34 2.86 0.65
C ASN A 26 24.80 2.61 0.23
N ALA A 27 25.51 3.63 -0.26
CA ALA A 27 26.88 3.44 -0.72
C ALA A 27 27.71 4.73 -0.82
N LEU A 28 29.03 4.58 -0.74
CA LEU A 28 30.01 5.60 -1.12
C LEU A 28 30.85 5.08 -2.28
N TYR A 29 30.99 5.88 -3.34
CA TYR A 29 31.82 5.55 -4.51
C TYR A 29 33.01 6.49 -4.61
N VAL A 30 34.21 5.94 -4.81
CA VAL A 30 35.45 6.71 -4.83
C VAL A 30 36.35 6.18 -5.94
N HIS A 31 37.00 7.07 -6.69
CA HIS A 31 38.01 6.68 -7.66
C HIS A 31 39.28 6.22 -6.94
N LYS A 32 40.02 5.25 -7.51
CA LYS A 32 41.21 4.66 -6.86
C LYS A 32 42.24 5.70 -6.40
N THR A 33 42.39 6.80 -7.14
CA THR A 33 43.33 7.89 -6.80
C THR A 33 42.90 8.71 -5.58
N ALA A 34 41.62 8.66 -5.22
CA ALA A 34 41.06 9.39 -4.08
C ALA A 34 40.98 8.54 -2.80
N LEU A 35 41.36 7.25 -2.85
CA LEU A 35 41.32 6.35 -1.68
C LEU A 35 42.16 6.87 -0.51
N THR A 36 43.34 7.44 -0.79
CA THR A 36 44.25 7.95 0.24
C THR A 36 43.72 9.19 0.97
N ALA A 37 42.67 9.83 0.44
CA ALA A 37 42.01 10.98 1.05
C ALA A 37 40.80 10.60 1.92
N LEU A 38 40.42 9.31 1.98
CA LEU A 38 39.35 8.84 2.85
C LEU A 38 39.77 8.79 4.32
N ASP A 39 38.81 8.65 5.22
CA ASP A 39 39.07 8.37 6.63
C ASP A 39 39.96 7.11 6.76
N PRO A 40 41.00 7.10 7.63
CA PRO A 40 41.90 5.96 7.78
C PRO A 40 41.19 4.62 8.04
N LEU A 41 40.02 4.62 8.69
CA LEU A 41 39.22 3.41 8.89
C LEU A 41 38.68 2.84 7.58
N LEU A 42 38.27 3.70 6.64
CA LEU A 42 37.81 3.28 5.32
C LEU A 42 38.97 2.77 4.46
N GLN A 43 40.15 3.38 4.60
CA GLN A 43 41.37 2.92 3.94
C GLN A 43 41.78 1.51 4.40
N ASP A 44 41.78 1.27 5.71
CA ASP A 44 42.07 -0.06 6.26
C ASP A 44 41.02 -1.09 5.84
N TYR A 45 39.74 -0.70 5.86
CA TYR A 45 38.63 -1.55 5.44
C TYR A 45 38.74 -1.97 3.96
N GLU A 46 39.09 -1.04 3.08
CA GLU A 46 39.36 -1.34 1.67
C GLU A 46 40.61 -2.19 1.48
N GLN A 47 41.71 -1.89 2.19
CA GLN A 47 42.95 -2.65 2.12
C GLN A 47 42.73 -4.13 2.48
N GLN A 48 41.90 -4.41 3.49
CA GLN A 48 41.52 -5.78 3.86
C GLN A 48 40.79 -6.51 2.73
N ALA A 49 39.90 -5.82 2.00
CA ALA A 49 39.22 -6.42 0.84
C ALA A 49 40.17 -6.59 -0.35
N ARG A 50 41.04 -5.61 -0.61
CA ARG A 50 41.98 -5.63 -1.75
C ARG A 50 42.90 -6.85 -1.71
N ASN A 51 43.34 -7.22 -0.51
CA ASN A 51 44.22 -8.37 -0.29
C ASN A 51 43.57 -9.74 -0.59
N THR A 52 42.27 -9.79 -0.91
CA THR A 52 41.57 -11.06 -1.19
C THR A 52 41.66 -11.53 -2.65
N ASN A 53 41.94 -10.64 -3.61
CA ASN A 53 42.06 -10.99 -5.03
C ASN A 53 43.01 -10.03 -5.78
N PRO A 54 44.09 -10.53 -6.41
CA PRO A 54 45.05 -9.70 -7.17
C PRO A 54 44.43 -8.89 -8.32
N GLN A 55 43.33 -9.35 -8.93
CA GLN A 55 42.68 -8.66 -10.05
C GLN A 55 42.06 -7.31 -9.65
N ILE A 56 41.91 -7.06 -8.35
CA ILE A 56 41.35 -5.81 -7.80
C ILE A 56 42.26 -4.60 -8.06
N GLU A 57 43.56 -4.80 -8.22
CA GLU A 57 44.54 -3.70 -8.36
C GLU A 57 44.26 -2.76 -9.54
N ASN A 58 43.60 -3.28 -10.58
CA ASN A 58 43.24 -2.52 -11.78
C ASN A 58 41.87 -1.83 -11.70
N ALA A 59 41.16 -1.89 -10.57
CA ALA A 59 39.84 -1.30 -10.43
C ALA A 59 39.87 0.23 -10.62
N THR A 60 38.87 0.78 -11.29
CA THR A 60 38.74 2.23 -11.49
C THR A 60 38.06 2.87 -10.28
N LEU A 61 36.91 2.32 -9.87
CA LEU A 61 36.14 2.81 -8.73
C LEU A 61 36.03 1.74 -7.64
N VAL A 62 36.04 2.21 -6.40
CA VAL A 62 35.73 1.42 -5.20
C VAL A 62 34.40 1.89 -4.64
N LYS A 63 33.47 0.94 -4.46
CA LYS A 63 32.15 1.14 -3.86
C LYS A 63 32.11 0.50 -2.49
N PHE A 64 31.97 1.31 -1.47
CA PHE A 64 31.69 0.90 -0.10
C PHE A 64 30.18 0.77 0.08
N ASN A 65 29.66 -0.43 0.35
CA ASN A 65 28.24 -0.63 0.64
C ASN A 65 27.99 -0.38 2.14
N THR A 66 26.93 0.36 2.48
CA THR A 66 26.62 0.72 3.88
C THR A 66 25.51 -0.12 4.49
N ASP A 67 24.83 -0.94 3.68
CA ASP A 67 23.76 -1.87 4.06
C ASP A 67 24.28 -3.27 4.43
N GLN A 68 25.44 -3.66 3.87
CA GLN A 68 26.08 -4.95 4.11
C GLN A 68 27.61 -4.83 4.02
N PRO A 69 28.39 -5.67 4.75
CA PRO A 69 29.85 -5.57 4.83
C PRO A 69 30.55 -6.07 3.56
N THR A 70 30.32 -5.36 2.46
CA THR A 70 30.85 -5.68 1.14
C THR A 70 31.48 -4.46 0.47
N ILE A 71 32.59 -4.67 -0.22
CA ILE A 71 33.22 -3.69 -1.09
C ILE A 71 33.10 -4.19 -2.53
N SER A 72 32.74 -3.31 -3.45
CA SER A 72 32.68 -3.62 -4.88
C SER A 72 33.70 -2.80 -5.65
N TYR A 73 34.48 -3.47 -6.47
CA TYR A 73 35.50 -2.91 -7.35
C TYR A 73 34.94 -2.90 -8.76
N LEU A 74 34.91 -1.73 -9.39
CA LEU A 74 34.27 -1.51 -10.69
C LEU A 74 35.31 -1.09 -11.72
N PHE A 75 35.27 -1.72 -12.89
CA PHE A 75 36.26 -1.54 -13.94
C PHE A 75 35.64 -0.72 -15.07
N TYR A 76 36.22 0.45 -15.31
CA TYR A 76 35.87 1.37 -16.39
C TYR A 76 37.17 1.70 -17.14
N PRO A 77 37.58 0.91 -18.15
CA PRO A 77 38.84 1.11 -18.85
C PRO A 77 38.89 2.47 -19.55
N ASP A 78 37.75 2.97 -20.04
CA ASP A 78 37.60 4.24 -20.73
C ASP A 78 37.18 5.39 -19.79
N PHE A 79 37.51 5.31 -18.49
CA PHE A 79 37.04 6.30 -17.50
C PHE A 79 37.41 7.74 -17.84
N ASP A 80 38.59 7.96 -18.40
CA ASP A 80 39.07 9.30 -18.76
C ASP A 80 38.64 9.73 -20.16
N SER A 81 38.57 8.80 -21.11
CA SER A 81 38.31 9.08 -22.53
C SER A 81 36.81 9.22 -22.85
N ASP A 82 35.96 8.38 -22.26
CA ASP A 82 34.51 8.39 -22.49
C ASP A 82 33.82 9.33 -21.48
N PRO A 83 32.92 10.23 -21.89
CA PRO A 83 32.11 11.03 -20.97
C PRO A 83 31.24 10.19 -20.02
N HIS A 84 30.70 9.07 -20.50
CA HIS A 84 29.88 8.13 -19.71
C HIS A 84 30.32 6.69 -19.93
N PRO A 85 31.49 6.30 -19.39
CA PRO A 85 32.09 5.00 -19.64
C PRO A 85 31.15 3.87 -19.20
N ALA A 86 31.09 2.83 -20.02
CA ALA A 86 30.38 1.60 -19.70
C ALA A 86 31.15 0.77 -18.67
N LEU A 87 30.42 0.14 -17.75
CA LEU A 87 30.99 -0.82 -16.80
C LEU A 87 31.43 -2.07 -17.57
N ASP A 88 32.71 -2.40 -17.48
CA ASP A 88 33.29 -3.56 -18.16
C ASP A 88 33.23 -4.82 -17.30
N ALA A 89 33.55 -4.68 -16.01
CA ALA A 89 33.49 -5.77 -15.05
C ALA A 89 33.25 -5.25 -13.62
N SER A 90 32.87 -6.16 -12.72
CA SER A 90 32.82 -5.88 -11.28
C SER A 90 33.29 -7.06 -10.45
N ILE A 91 34.00 -6.77 -9.36
CA ILE A 91 34.38 -7.73 -8.32
C ILE A 91 33.77 -7.26 -7.00
N GLN A 92 32.93 -8.07 -6.38
CA GLN A 92 32.40 -7.82 -5.05
C GLN A 92 33.07 -8.75 -4.04
N VAL A 93 33.59 -8.18 -2.95
CA VAL A 93 34.20 -8.90 -1.83
C VAL A 93 33.31 -8.74 -0.61
N ASN A 94 32.84 -9.84 -0.04
CA ASN A 94 32.18 -9.85 1.25
C ASN A 94 33.21 -10.09 2.35
N LEU A 95 33.42 -9.09 3.22
CA LEU A 95 34.45 -9.14 4.25
C LEU A 95 34.09 -10.02 5.45
N GLN A 96 32.80 -10.40 5.59
CA GLN A 96 32.34 -11.29 6.63
C GLN A 96 32.44 -12.76 6.22
N THR A 97 32.04 -13.10 5.00
CA THR A 97 32.09 -14.48 4.47
C THR A 97 33.37 -14.79 3.72
N ARG A 98 34.15 -13.76 3.34
CA ARG A 98 35.29 -13.83 2.40
C ARG A 98 34.92 -14.32 1.01
N GLU A 99 33.64 -14.29 0.66
CA GLU A 99 33.17 -14.64 -0.68
C GLU A 99 33.54 -13.53 -1.67
N VAL A 100 34.07 -13.92 -2.82
CA VAL A 100 34.40 -13.02 -3.94
C VAL A 100 33.51 -13.37 -5.12
N ARG A 101 32.77 -12.39 -5.64
CA ARG A 101 31.91 -12.54 -6.81
C ARG A 101 32.42 -11.69 -7.96
N TYR A 102 32.68 -12.32 -9.10
CA TYR A 102 33.03 -11.64 -10.34
C TYR A 102 31.81 -11.58 -11.26
N ARG A 103 31.63 -10.46 -11.96
CA ARG A 103 30.65 -10.32 -13.03
C ARG A 103 31.25 -9.54 -14.19
N ASP A 104 31.13 -10.13 -15.37
CA ASP A 104 31.56 -9.56 -16.65
C ASP A 104 30.37 -8.85 -17.34
N TYR A 105 30.62 -7.65 -17.84
CA TYR A 105 29.67 -6.81 -18.58
C TYR A 105 30.17 -6.44 -19.98
N SER A 106 31.40 -6.84 -20.36
CA SER A 106 32.05 -6.50 -21.64
C SER A 106 31.26 -6.96 -22.88
N THR A 107 30.44 -8.01 -22.73
CA THR A 107 29.57 -8.57 -23.78
C THR A 107 28.11 -8.12 -23.66
N SER A 108 27.80 -7.19 -22.76
CA SER A 108 26.45 -6.67 -22.59
C SER A 108 26.09 -5.70 -23.70
N ASP A 109 24.95 -5.91 -24.36
CA ASP A 109 24.41 -4.96 -25.35
C ASP A 109 23.94 -3.64 -24.72
N ASN A 110 23.71 -3.62 -23.40
CA ASN A 110 23.23 -2.44 -22.68
C ASN A 110 23.84 -2.35 -21.26
N PRO A 111 25.17 -2.12 -21.16
CA PRO A 111 25.86 -2.08 -19.89
C PRO A 111 25.44 -0.85 -19.06
N PRO A 112 25.56 -0.92 -17.73
CA PRO A 112 25.49 0.26 -16.88
C PRO A 112 26.56 1.28 -17.28
N ILE A 113 26.24 2.56 -17.22
CA ILE A 113 27.19 3.65 -17.50
C ILE A 113 27.34 4.58 -16.30
N LEU A 114 28.41 5.38 -16.32
CA LEU A 114 28.75 6.30 -15.25
C LEU A 114 28.37 7.75 -15.59
N HIS A 115 27.79 8.47 -14.63
CA HIS A 115 27.53 9.91 -14.72
C HIS A 115 28.15 10.66 -13.55
N ARG A 116 28.38 11.96 -13.76
CA ARG A 116 28.91 12.89 -12.76
C ARG A 116 30.30 12.48 -12.29
N LYS A 117 31.23 12.32 -13.24
CA LYS A 117 32.56 11.75 -12.97
C LYS A 117 33.38 12.57 -11.97
N GLU A 118 33.15 13.88 -11.93
CA GLU A 118 33.76 14.81 -10.98
C GLU A 118 33.47 14.44 -9.52
N THR A 119 32.37 13.75 -9.24
CA THR A 119 32.01 13.34 -7.87
C THR A 119 32.85 12.20 -7.32
N PHE A 120 33.55 11.44 -8.18
CA PHE A 120 34.35 10.29 -7.73
C PHE A 120 35.82 10.63 -7.46
N VAL A 121 36.31 11.74 -8.01
CA VAL A 121 37.72 12.15 -7.99
C VAL A 121 37.94 13.37 -7.11
N LEU A 122 39.20 13.67 -6.77
CA LEU A 122 39.57 14.89 -6.05
C LEU A 122 39.67 16.10 -7.00
N PRO A 123 39.57 17.35 -6.50
CA PRO A 123 39.70 18.55 -7.33
C PRO A 123 41.03 18.71 -8.07
N ASP A 124 42.11 18.06 -7.61
CA ASP A 124 43.43 18.05 -8.25
C ASP A 124 43.56 16.98 -9.35
N TYR A 125 42.51 16.20 -9.60
CA TYR A 125 42.51 15.21 -10.66
C TYR A 125 42.62 15.89 -12.04
N PRO A 126 43.51 15.44 -12.96
CA PRO A 126 43.82 16.17 -14.19
C PRO A 126 42.62 16.57 -15.06
N GLN A 127 41.55 15.77 -15.06
CA GLN A 127 40.33 16.02 -15.84
C GLN A 127 39.13 16.51 -15.00
N TYR A 128 39.34 16.88 -13.74
CA TYR A 128 38.26 17.29 -12.82
C TYR A 128 37.38 18.39 -13.41
N GLU A 129 37.98 19.50 -13.87
CA GLU A 129 37.25 20.62 -14.43
C GLU A 129 36.48 20.26 -15.70
N THR A 130 37.05 19.39 -16.55
CA THR A 130 36.37 18.88 -17.75
C THR A 130 35.11 18.10 -17.38
N PHE A 131 35.19 17.20 -16.40
CA PHE A 131 34.04 16.43 -15.95
C PHE A 131 32.98 17.33 -15.30
N ALA A 132 33.41 18.25 -14.42
CA ALA A 132 32.50 19.17 -13.73
C ALA A 132 31.81 20.14 -14.70
N HIS A 133 32.50 20.55 -15.77
CA HIS A 133 31.92 21.39 -16.82
C HIS A 133 30.85 20.64 -17.62
N LEU A 134 31.14 19.40 -18.06
CA LEU A 134 30.16 18.57 -18.74
C LEU A 134 28.91 18.33 -17.88
N THR A 135 29.09 17.95 -16.61
CA THR A 135 27.97 17.74 -15.68
C THR A 135 27.09 18.99 -15.58
N ARG A 136 27.68 20.20 -15.46
CA ARG A 136 26.92 21.45 -15.39
C ARG A 136 26.06 21.69 -16.65
N ILE A 137 26.60 21.40 -17.83
CA ILE A 137 25.86 21.53 -19.10
C ILE A 137 24.71 20.52 -19.15
N GLU A 138 24.97 19.27 -18.78
CA GLU A 138 23.97 18.21 -18.78
C GLU A 138 22.83 18.47 -17.78
N GLU A 139 23.15 19.04 -16.61
CA GLU A 139 22.14 19.49 -15.64
C GLU A 139 21.30 20.65 -16.18
N ALA A 140 21.95 21.66 -16.78
CA ALA A 140 21.25 22.81 -17.35
C ALA A 140 20.29 22.41 -18.49
N LEU A 141 20.64 21.39 -19.27
CA LEU A 141 19.80 20.81 -20.31
C LEU A 141 18.77 19.80 -19.78
N GLY A 142 18.81 19.48 -18.49
CA GLY A 142 17.92 18.50 -17.84
C GLY A 142 18.20 17.05 -18.20
N LEU A 143 19.36 16.73 -18.81
CA LEU A 143 19.73 15.37 -19.21
C LEU A 143 19.88 14.44 -18.00
N LEU A 144 20.36 14.97 -16.87
CA LEU A 144 20.55 14.22 -15.63
C LEU A 144 19.29 14.13 -14.74
N ASN A 145 18.15 14.70 -15.17
CA ASN A 145 16.89 14.60 -14.45
C ASN A 145 16.35 13.16 -14.46
N ASN A 146 15.65 12.75 -13.39
CA ASN A 146 15.11 11.40 -13.24
C ASN A 146 16.19 10.31 -13.41
N SER A 147 17.19 10.34 -12.52
CA SER A 147 18.38 9.47 -12.55
C SER A 147 18.12 7.96 -12.60
N ARG A 148 16.88 7.52 -12.35
CA ARG A 148 16.43 6.13 -12.45
C ARG A 148 16.44 5.59 -13.89
N PHE A 149 16.35 6.44 -14.91
CA PHE A 149 16.21 6.03 -16.32
C PHE A 149 17.41 6.36 -17.21
N ILE A 150 18.54 6.78 -16.63
CA ILE A 150 19.74 7.13 -17.40
C ILE A 150 20.88 6.12 -17.20
N GLY A 151 20.69 5.13 -16.32
CA GLY A 151 21.78 4.31 -15.81
C GLY A 151 22.39 3.32 -16.81
N THR A 152 21.84 3.17 -18.03
CA THR A 152 22.35 2.25 -19.05
C THR A 152 22.64 2.94 -20.38
N LYS A 153 23.60 2.39 -21.13
CA LYS A 153 24.12 2.98 -22.38
C LYS A 153 23.02 3.32 -23.40
N ARG A 154 22.07 2.41 -23.61
CA ARG A 154 20.98 2.58 -24.58
C ARG A 154 20.00 3.66 -24.15
N GLU A 155 19.65 3.71 -22.86
CA GLU A 155 18.72 4.71 -22.33
C GLU A 155 19.33 6.11 -22.40
N TRP A 156 20.63 6.21 -22.12
CA TRP A 156 21.36 7.46 -22.26
C TRP A 156 21.46 7.94 -23.70
N GLN A 157 21.79 7.06 -24.65
CA GLN A 157 21.83 7.43 -26.07
C GLN A 157 20.45 7.94 -26.54
N GLN A 158 19.37 7.24 -26.17
CA GLN A 158 18.01 7.67 -26.49
C GLN A 158 17.67 9.05 -25.91
N ARG A 159 18.21 9.37 -24.74
CA ARG A 159 18.03 10.69 -24.13
C ARG A 159 18.81 11.78 -24.87
N LEU A 160 20.05 11.52 -25.27
CA LEU A 160 20.83 12.44 -26.11
C LEU A 160 20.11 12.71 -27.43
N ASP A 161 19.64 11.65 -28.10
CA ASP A 161 18.89 11.72 -29.36
C ASP A 161 17.60 12.55 -29.19
N PHE A 162 16.87 12.34 -28.08
CA PHE A 162 15.63 13.08 -27.78
C PHE A 162 15.88 14.59 -27.59
N HIS A 163 16.99 14.95 -26.95
CA HIS A 163 17.38 16.36 -26.76
C HIS A 163 18.07 16.95 -28.00
N GLY A 164 18.27 16.18 -29.08
CA GLY A 164 18.93 16.63 -30.30
C GLY A 164 20.40 16.98 -30.10
N VAL A 165 21.05 16.33 -29.13
CA VAL A 165 22.43 16.62 -28.74
C VAL A 165 23.29 15.38 -28.87
N GLN A 166 24.56 15.55 -29.15
CA GLN A 166 25.52 14.47 -29.26
C GLN A 166 26.79 14.81 -28.50
N LEU A 167 27.37 13.81 -27.86
CA LEU A 167 28.65 13.93 -27.19
C LEU A 167 29.79 13.71 -28.19
N HIS A 168 30.72 14.66 -28.21
CA HIS A 168 32.00 14.54 -28.90
C HIS A 168 33.12 14.75 -27.87
N GLY A 169 33.69 13.64 -27.37
CA GLY A 169 34.51 13.69 -26.15
C GLY A 169 33.68 14.13 -24.95
N HIS A 170 34.21 15.02 -24.11
CA HIS A 170 33.50 15.62 -22.97
C HIS A 170 32.78 16.94 -23.31
N GLU A 171 32.50 17.15 -24.59
CA GLU A 171 31.73 18.30 -25.07
C GLU A 171 30.39 17.85 -25.64
N LEU A 172 29.37 18.67 -25.41
CA LEU A 172 28.02 18.42 -25.85
C LEU A 172 27.67 19.38 -26.98
N HIS A 173 27.45 18.81 -28.17
CA HIS A 173 27.21 19.56 -29.40
C HIS A 173 25.74 19.40 -29.79
N GLN A 174 25.08 20.49 -30.18
CA GLN A 174 23.76 20.42 -30.82
C GLN A 174 23.91 19.85 -32.22
N HIS A 175 23.07 18.87 -32.55
CA HIS A 175 23.01 18.36 -33.91
C HIS A 175 22.39 19.45 -34.81
N GLN A 176 23.16 19.98 -35.77
CA GLN A 176 22.73 21.07 -36.67
C GLN A 176 21.83 20.62 -37.82
N GLU A 177 21.54 19.32 -37.95
CA GLU A 177 20.37 18.93 -38.74
C GLU A 177 19.14 19.20 -37.90
N GLU A 178 18.28 20.13 -38.37
CA GLU A 178 16.86 20.15 -38.00
C GLU A 178 16.25 18.79 -38.35
N ILE A 179 16.49 17.78 -37.52
CA ILE A 179 15.60 16.64 -37.43
C ILE A 179 14.36 17.23 -36.78
N LYS A 180 13.49 17.80 -37.62
CA LYS A 180 12.04 17.77 -37.40
C LYS A 180 11.66 16.29 -37.37
N ALA A 181 12.04 15.60 -36.29
CA ALA A 181 11.32 14.42 -35.91
C ALA A 181 9.88 14.90 -35.85
N PRO A 182 8.94 14.31 -36.60
CA PRO A 182 7.55 14.70 -36.45
C PRO A 182 7.27 14.65 -34.94
N PRO A 183 6.65 15.70 -34.35
CA PRO A 183 6.39 15.71 -32.92
C PRO A 183 5.81 14.34 -32.58
N ILE A 184 6.45 13.59 -31.67
CA ILE A 184 6.01 12.23 -31.37
C ILE A 184 4.53 12.35 -31.05
N ARG A 185 3.68 11.88 -31.98
CA ARG A 185 2.26 12.14 -31.90
C ARG A 185 1.75 11.20 -30.82
N ILE A 186 1.54 11.75 -29.64
CA ILE A 186 1.07 10.96 -28.51
C ILE A 186 -0.37 10.56 -28.80
N GLU A 187 -0.58 9.27 -28.99
CA GLU A 187 -1.88 8.69 -29.32
C GLU A 187 -2.63 8.33 -28.04
N ARG A 188 -2.95 9.34 -27.22
CA ARG A 188 -3.57 9.17 -25.88
C ARG A 188 -4.80 8.25 -25.90
N HIS A 189 -5.61 8.31 -26.97
CA HIS A 189 -6.79 7.46 -27.16
C HIS A 189 -6.48 5.95 -27.14
N LYS A 190 -5.24 5.52 -27.41
CA LYS A 190 -4.80 4.11 -27.35
C LYS A 190 -4.52 3.61 -25.93
N ALA A 191 -4.50 4.50 -24.93
CA ALA A 191 -4.38 4.12 -23.52
C ALA A 191 -5.71 3.61 -22.95
N ALA A 192 -6.85 3.95 -23.58
CA ALA A 192 -8.15 3.44 -23.19
C ALA A 192 -8.23 1.92 -23.41
N MET A 193 -8.67 1.19 -22.39
CA MET A 193 -8.74 -0.27 -22.39
C MET A 193 -10.17 -0.75 -22.26
N VAL A 194 -10.59 -1.67 -23.13
CA VAL A 194 -11.88 -2.36 -23.02
C VAL A 194 -11.80 -3.36 -21.87
N ARG A 195 -12.68 -3.23 -20.88
CA ARG A 195 -12.74 -4.09 -19.68
C ARG A 195 -14.11 -4.72 -19.56
N LYS A 196 -14.16 -5.93 -18.97
CA LYS A 196 -15.43 -6.66 -18.72
C LYS A 196 -16.08 -6.34 -17.37
N ALA A 197 -15.39 -5.59 -16.51
CA ALA A 197 -15.85 -5.22 -15.19
C ALA A 197 -15.68 -3.71 -14.99
N LEU A 198 -16.35 -3.16 -13.97
CA LEU A 198 -16.15 -1.79 -13.51
C LEU A 198 -14.68 -1.53 -13.20
N SER A 199 -14.21 -0.33 -13.54
CA SER A 199 -12.88 0.13 -13.16
C SER A 199 -12.73 0.20 -11.64
N ARG A 200 -11.48 0.09 -11.17
CA ARG A 200 -11.13 0.17 -9.75
C ARG A 200 -11.69 1.42 -9.05
N PRO A 201 -11.56 2.66 -9.59
CA PRO A 201 -12.11 3.85 -8.93
C PRO A 201 -13.65 3.81 -8.79
N VAL A 202 -14.36 3.40 -9.85
CA VAL A 202 -15.84 3.34 -9.81
C VAL A 202 -16.33 2.25 -8.88
N ARG A 203 -15.65 1.10 -8.85
CA ARG A 203 -15.94 0.04 -7.88
C ARG A 203 -15.72 0.50 -6.44
N ALA A 204 -14.59 1.18 -6.17
CA ALA A 204 -14.30 1.72 -4.85
C ALA A 204 -15.39 2.71 -4.40
N ALA A 205 -15.92 3.54 -5.31
CA ALA A 205 -17.00 4.47 -4.99
C ALA A 205 -18.33 3.77 -4.67
N LEU A 206 -18.63 2.65 -5.34
CA LEU A 206 -19.78 1.80 -5.03
C LEU A 206 -19.64 1.07 -3.69
N GLU A 207 -18.46 0.48 -3.43
CA GLU A 207 -18.15 -0.20 -2.16
C GLU A 207 -18.12 0.78 -0.97
N ALA A 208 -17.82 2.06 -1.23
CA ALA A 208 -17.91 3.15 -0.28
C ALA A 208 -19.33 3.64 -0.01
N GLU A 209 -20.36 3.02 -0.62
CA GLU A 209 -21.77 3.38 -0.47
C GLU A 209 -22.09 4.84 -0.82
N LEU A 210 -21.32 5.44 -1.73
CA LEU A 210 -21.54 6.83 -2.17
C LEU A 210 -22.77 6.97 -3.09
N PHE A 211 -23.24 5.88 -3.66
CA PHE A 211 -24.38 5.86 -4.57
C PHE A 211 -25.69 5.62 -3.82
N SER A 212 -26.56 6.62 -3.78
CA SER A 212 -27.98 6.48 -3.45
C SER A 212 -28.83 6.27 -4.72
N PRO A 213 -30.07 5.77 -4.63
CA PRO A 213 -30.91 5.50 -5.80
C PRO A 213 -31.08 6.68 -6.78
N GLU A 214 -31.03 7.91 -6.27
CA GLU A 214 -31.19 9.17 -7.03
C GLU A 214 -29.87 9.75 -7.53
N THR A 215 -28.74 9.13 -7.19
CA THR A 215 -27.40 9.64 -7.51
C THR A 215 -27.16 9.64 -9.02
N THR A 216 -26.71 10.79 -9.52
CA THR A 216 -26.27 10.96 -10.91
C THR A 216 -24.76 10.75 -11.04
N PHE A 217 -24.32 10.05 -12.09
CA PHE A 217 -22.93 9.71 -12.37
C PHE A 217 -22.45 10.25 -13.72
N PHE A 218 -21.23 10.79 -13.75
CA PHE A 218 -20.58 11.26 -14.97
C PHE A 218 -19.14 10.75 -15.08
N ASP A 219 -18.77 10.14 -16.21
CA ASP A 219 -17.42 9.64 -16.46
C ASP A 219 -16.66 10.56 -17.42
N TYR A 220 -15.68 11.30 -16.89
CA TYR A 220 -14.85 12.26 -17.62
C TYR A 220 -13.62 11.56 -18.20
N GLY A 221 -13.57 11.43 -19.53
CA GLY A 221 -12.60 10.58 -20.22
C GLY A 221 -13.02 9.11 -20.23
N CYS A 222 -14.30 8.84 -20.50
CA CYS A 222 -14.88 7.49 -20.39
C CYS A 222 -14.33 6.45 -21.39
N GLY A 223 -13.51 6.86 -22.37
CA GLY A 223 -13.00 5.98 -23.42
C GLY A 223 -14.15 5.29 -24.17
N TYR A 224 -14.17 3.97 -24.12
CA TYR A 224 -15.23 3.16 -24.73
C TYR A 224 -16.57 3.18 -23.96
N GLY A 225 -16.71 3.93 -22.87
CA GLY A 225 -17.96 4.04 -22.10
C GLY A 225 -18.27 2.88 -21.15
N GLY A 226 -17.31 1.99 -20.90
CA GLY A 226 -17.56 0.74 -20.18
C GLY A 226 -17.99 0.89 -18.72
N ASP A 227 -17.56 1.94 -18.02
CA ASP A 227 -18.03 2.22 -16.65
C ASP A 227 -19.43 2.84 -16.67
N MET A 228 -19.66 3.79 -17.58
CA MET A 228 -20.97 4.43 -17.80
C MET A 228 -22.08 3.39 -18.02
N GLU A 229 -21.87 2.45 -18.94
CA GLU A 229 -22.82 1.37 -19.25
C GLU A 229 -23.13 0.49 -18.02
N ARG A 230 -22.09 0.10 -17.28
CA ARG A 230 -22.25 -0.82 -16.13
C ARG A 230 -22.89 -0.14 -14.92
N VAL A 231 -22.63 1.14 -14.72
CA VAL A 231 -23.32 1.96 -13.71
C VAL A 231 -24.79 2.15 -14.08
N ALA A 232 -25.10 2.37 -15.37
CA ALA A 232 -26.47 2.45 -15.85
C ALA A 232 -27.25 1.13 -15.64
N VAL A 233 -26.61 -0.02 -15.91
CA VAL A 233 -27.21 -1.35 -15.65
C VAL A 233 -27.55 -1.57 -14.17
N LYS A 234 -26.85 -0.90 -13.25
CA LYS A 234 -27.15 -0.92 -11.81
C LYS A 234 -28.31 0.01 -11.40
N GLY A 235 -28.91 0.75 -12.34
CA GLY A 235 -30.09 1.58 -12.12
C GLY A 235 -29.81 3.08 -11.92
N TYR A 236 -28.55 3.53 -12.03
CA TYR A 236 -28.19 4.92 -11.84
C TYR A 236 -28.23 5.73 -13.15
N VAL A 237 -28.54 7.01 -13.06
CA VAL A 237 -28.44 7.93 -14.19
C VAL A 237 -26.96 8.17 -14.48
N SER A 238 -26.49 7.75 -15.65
CA SER A 238 -25.07 7.66 -15.98
C SER A 238 -24.80 8.28 -17.35
N ASN A 239 -23.82 9.19 -17.42
CA ASN A 239 -23.36 9.83 -18.66
C ASN A 239 -21.83 9.83 -18.72
N GLY A 240 -21.25 10.15 -19.88
CA GLY A 240 -19.80 10.25 -20.00
C GLY A 240 -19.36 11.01 -21.24
N TRP A 241 -18.14 11.55 -21.17
CA TRP A 241 -17.52 12.29 -22.27
C TRP A 241 -16.11 11.75 -22.50
N ASP A 242 -15.66 11.74 -23.74
CA ASP A 242 -14.27 11.41 -24.09
C ASP A 242 -13.86 12.24 -25.32
N PRO A 243 -12.67 12.88 -25.32
CA PRO A 243 -12.26 13.75 -26.42
C PRO A 243 -12.11 13.04 -27.77
N TYR A 244 -11.99 11.71 -27.78
CA TYR A 244 -11.84 10.91 -29.01
C TYR A 244 -13.06 10.03 -29.28
N TYR A 245 -13.50 9.25 -28.30
CA TYR A 245 -14.54 8.24 -28.49
C TYR A 245 -15.96 8.80 -28.40
N LEU A 246 -16.17 9.84 -27.58
CA LEU A 246 -17.47 10.48 -27.36
C LEU A 246 -17.36 12.01 -27.28
N PRO A 247 -16.84 12.69 -28.33
CA PRO A 247 -16.48 14.12 -28.26
C PRO A 247 -17.70 15.05 -28.25
N ASN A 248 -18.83 14.59 -28.82
CA ASN A 248 -20.04 15.40 -29.00
C ASN A 248 -21.03 15.28 -27.83
N THR A 249 -20.72 14.48 -26.81
CA THR A 249 -21.59 14.37 -25.62
C THR A 249 -21.44 15.63 -24.76
N PRO A 250 -22.54 16.25 -24.29
CA PRO A 250 -22.43 17.42 -23.42
C PRO A 250 -21.77 17.05 -22.08
N LEU A 251 -20.92 17.95 -21.59
CA LEU A 251 -20.41 17.91 -20.23
C LEU A 251 -21.54 18.29 -19.26
N LEU A 252 -22.02 17.33 -18.47
CA LEU A 252 -23.15 17.50 -17.56
C LEU A 252 -22.69 17.40 -16.11
N ALA A 253 -23.25 18.27 -15.26
CA ALA A 253 -22.96 18.21 -13.83
C ALA A 253 -23.67 17.01 -13.16
N ALA A 254 -22.95 16.25 -12.36
CA ALA A 254 -23.41 15.03 -11.70
C ALA A 254 -23.01 15.00 -10.22
N ASP A 255 -23.72 14.20 -9.43
CA ASP A 255 -23.42 13.99 -8.02
C ASP A 255 -22.03 13.37 -7.84
N ILE A 256 -21.74 12.34 -8.63
CA ILE A 256 -20.42 11.69 -8.67
C ILE A 256 -19.81 11.87 -10.05
N VAL A 257 -18.61 12.45 -10.12
CA VAL A 257 -17.82 12.54 -11.34
C VAL A 257 -16.59 11.65 -11.21
N ASN A 258 -16.30 10.83 -12.21
CA ASN A 258 -15.09 10.01 -12.27
C ASN A 258 -14.08 10.61 -13.26
N LEU A 259 -12.87 10.88 -12.79
CA LEU A 259 -11.69 11.23 -13.60
C LEU A 259 -10.68 10.08 -13.49
N GLY A 260 -11.07 8.94 -14.06
CA GLY A 260 -10.37 7.67 -13.89
C GLY A 260 -9.22 7.47 -14.87
N TYR A 261 -7.98 7.51 -14.38
CA TYR A 261 -6.75 7.26 -15.15
C TYR A 261 -6.45 8.25 -16.29
N ILE A 262 -7.01 9.46 -16.22
CA ILE A 262 -6.87 10.49 -17.25
C ILE A 262 -5.62 11.36 -17.02
N ILE A 263 -5.41 11.81 -15.79
CA ILE A 263 -4.28 12.70 -15.46
C ILE A 263 -2.90 12.03 -15.63
N ASN A 264 -2.85 10.70 -15.77
CA ASN A 264 -1.63 9.98 -16.09
C ASN A 264 -1.38 9.78 -17.59
N VAL A 265 -2.33 10.09 -18.48
CA VAL A 265 -2.16 9.96 -19.94
C VAL A 265 -2.05 11.31 -20.66
N ILE A 266 -2.22 12.42 -19.95
CA ILE A 266 -2.04 13.78 -20.47
C ILE A 266 -0.59 14.23 -20.21
N GLU A 267 0.20 14.37 -21.28
CA GLU A 267 1.59 14.84 -21.21
C GLU A 267 1.71 16.34 -20.89
N ASP A 268 0.77 17.16 -21.38
CA ASP A 268 0.81 18.60 -21.18
C ASP A 268 0.32 18.97 -19.77
N LEU A 269 1.16 19.66 -19.01
CA LEU A 269 0.87 19.98 -17.61
C LEU A 269 -0.30 20.94 -17.45
N ALA A 270 -0.48 21.89 -18.39
CA ALA A 270 -1.56 22.86 -18.34
C ALA A 270 -2.91 22.19 -18.65
N GLU A 271 -2.97 21.38 -19.69
CA GLU A 271 -4.14 20.58 -20.05
C GLU A 271 -4.50 19.57 -18.94
N ARG A 272 -3.50 18.95 -18.32
CA ARG A 272 -3.70 18.02 -17.20
C ARG A 272 -4.33 18.73 -16.01
N ARG A 273 -3.90 19.96 -15.71
CA ARG A 273 -4.51 20.81 -14.67
C ARG A 273 -5.94 21.19 -15.06
N GLU A 274 -6.15 21.63 -16.29
CA GLU A 274 -7.46 22.05 -16.79
C GLU A 274 -8.48 20.90 -16.76
N ALA A 275 -8.08 19.68 -17.14
CA ALA A 275 -8.94 18.49 -17.08
C ALA A 275 -9.40 18.19 -15.65
N LEU A 276 -8.51 18.32 -14.65
CA LEU A 276 -8.85 18.14 -13.25
C LEU A 276 -9.82 19.22 -12.76
N VAL A 277 -9.60 20.48 -13.12
CA VAL A 277 -10.48 21.61 -12.76
C VAL A 277 -11.87 21.44 -13.41
N LYS A 278 -11.94 21.11 -14.70
CA LYS A 278 -13.23 20.89 -15.40
C LYS A 278 -14.01 19.72 -14.80
N ALA A 279 -13.36 18.60 -14.49
CA ALA A 279 -14.02 17.48 -13.82
C ALA A 279 -14.57 17.90 -12.44
N TRP A 280 -13.82 18.71 -11.70
CA TRP A 280 -14.29 19.29 -10.45
C TRP A 280 -15.50 20.19 -10.63
N GLU A 281 -15.51 21.10 -11.61
CA GLU A 281 -16.65 21.99 -11.91
C GLU A 281 -17.96 21.23 -12.17
N LEU A 282 -17.90 20.06 -12.79
CA LEU A 282 -19.06 19.19 -13.02
C LEU A 282 -19.53 18.43 -11.77
N THR A 283 -18.71 18.39 -10.73
CA THR A 283 -18.97 17.61 -9.52
C THR A 283 -19.89 18.36 -8.55
N LYS A 284 -21.05 17.76 -8.23
CA LYS A 284 -21.97 18.27 -7.20
C LYS A 284 -21.67 17.74 -5.80
N GLN A 285 -21.23 16.49 -5.66
CA GLN A 285 -20.96 15.88 -4.35
C GLN A 285 -19.53 15.33 -4.24
N VAL A 286 -19.13 14.37 -5.09
CA VAL A 286 -17.84 13.68 -4.97
C VAL A 286 -17.14 13.53 -6.32
N LEU A 287 -15.88 13.97 -6.39
CA LEU A 287 -15.00 13.73 -7.52
C LEU A 287 -14.11 12.54 -7.18
N VAL A 288 -14.13 11.51 -8.03
CA VAL A 288 -13.24 10.36 -7.96
C VAL A 288 -12.06 10.61 -8.89
N VAL A 289 -10.86 10.75 -8.34
CA VAL A 289 -9.63 10.93 -9.12
C VAL A 289 -8.81 9.65 -9.02
N ALA A 290 -8.40 9.11 -10.17
CA ALA A 290 -7.47 7.99 -10.18
C ALA A 290 -6.31 8.17 -11.17
N ALA A 291 -5.13 7.70 -10.78
CA ALA A 291 -3.96 7.66 -11.64
C ALA A 291 -3.12 6.40 -11.39
N GLN A 292 -2.26 6.06 -12.35
CA GLN A 292 -1.29 4.98 -12.14
C GLN A 292 -0.20 5.46 -11.16
N VAL A 293 0.03 4.66 -10.12
CA VAL A 293 1.09 4.89 -9.14
C VAL A 293 2.31 4.07 -9.52
N LEU A 294 3.50 4.62 -9.29
CA LEU A 294 4.77 3.97 -9.58
C LEU A 294 4.91 2.74 -8.69
N ILE A 295 4.88 1.57 -9.34
CA ILE A 295 5.26 0.30 -8.74
C ILE A 295 6.69 0.07 -9.21
N HIS A 296 7.61 -0.25 -8.29
CA HIS A 296 8.99 -0.61 -8.63
C HIS A 296 8.99 -1.91 -9.45
N ASP A 297 8.70 -1.78 -10.73
CA ASP A 297 8.77 -2.84 -11.72
C ASP A 297 9.71 -2.39 -12.83
N ASN A 298 10.67 -3.25 -13.14
CA ASN A 298 11.81 -2.96 -14.00
C ASN A 298 11.34 -3.06 -15.46
N GLN A 299 10.54 -2.09 -15.93
CA GLN A 299 9.95 -2.14 -17.27
C GLN A 299 10.96 -1.71 -18.34
N ALA A 300 11.64 -2.70 -18.93
CA ALA A 300 12.53 -2.53 -20.05
C ALA A 300 11.78 -2.06 -21.33
N GLY A 301 12.15 -0.88 -21.84
CA GLY A 301 11.74 -0.37 -23.16
C GLY A 301 10.67 0.73 -23.15
N GLN A 302 10.69 1.61 -22.14
CA GLN A 302 9.90 2.84 -22.08
C GLN A 302 10.84 4.04 -22.33
N LEU A 303 10.43 4.99 -23.19
CA LEU A 303 11.21 6.21 -23.49
C LEU A 303 10.79 7.32 -22.52
N ALA A 304 11.70 7.94 -21.78
CA ALA A 304 11.34 9.07 -20.92
C ALA A 304 10.85 10.28 -21.76
N TYR A 305 9.73 10.89 -21.38
CA TYR A 305 9.14 12.06 -22.04
C TYR A 305 8.52 12.98 -20.99
N GLY A 306 9.00 14.23 -20.88
CA GLY A 306 8.55 15.14 -19.83
C GLY A 306 8.74 14.55 -18.43
N ASP A 307 7.64 14.48 -17.66
CA ASP A 307 7.57 13.90 -16.31
C ASP A 307 7.03 12.46 -16.28
N GLY A 308 6.97 11.79 -17.44
CA GLY A 308 6.51 10.42 -17.58
C GLY A 308 7.29 9.64 -18.64
N VAL A 309 6.65 8.62 -19.21
CA VAL A 309 7.23 7.78 -20.25
C VAL A 309 6.31 7.63 -21.44
N ILE A 310 6.88 7.48 -22.64
CA ILE A 310 6.20 7.02 -23.84
C ILE A 310 6.33 5.51 -23.92
N THR A 311 5.17 4.84 -24.00
CA THR A 311 5.10 3.39 -24.18
C THR A 311 5.36 3.00 -25.64
N ARG A 312 5.59 1.71 -25.90
CA ARG A 312 5.70 1.16 -27.28
C ARG A 312 4.46 1.40 -28.17
N ARG A 313 3.33 1.81 -27.58
CA ARG A 313 2.10 2.16 -28.30
C ARG A 313 1.98 3.65 -28.60
N ASN A 314 3.06 4.42 -28.43
CA ASN A 314 3.09 5.89 -28.55
C ASN A 314 2.08 6.59 -27.62
N THR A 315 1.81 6.02 -26.45
CA THR A 315 0.99 6.66 -25.41
C THR A 315 1.89 7.25 -24.33
N PHE A 316 1.57 8.44 -23.84
CA PHE A 316 2.19 8.99 -22.64
C PHE A 316 1.61 8.30 -21.40
N GLN A 317 2.49 8.03 -20.42
CA GLN A 317 2.12 7.46 -19.15
C GLN A 317 2.97 8.09 -18.05
N LYS A 318 2.35 8.81 -17.13
CA LYS A 318 2.96 9.21 -15.86
C LYS A 318 2.65 8.18 -14.79
N TYR A 319 3.67 7.83 -14.01
CA TYR A 319 3.53 7.00 -12.82
C TYR A 319 3.78 7.88 -11.61
N TYR A 320 2.73 8.19 -10.86
CA TYR A 320 2.80 9.07 -9.70
C TYR A 320 3.33 8.32 -8.48
N GLU A 321 4.03 8.99 -7.57
CA GLU A 321 4.05 8.51 -6.18
C GLU A 321 2.70 8.83 -5.50
N GLN A 322 2.30 8.03 -4.50
CA GLN A 322 0.98 8.22 -3.86
C GLN A 322 0.85 9.62 -3.23
N GLU A 323 1.89 10.08 -2.54
CA GLU A 323 1.93 11.42 -1.94
C GLU A 323 2.03 12.54 -2.99
N GLU A 324 2.75 12.31 -4.08
CA GLU A 324 2.82 13.24 -5.22
C GLU A 324 1.43 13.46 -5.81
N LEU A 325 0.68 12.37 -6.05
CA LEU A 325 -0.68 12.45 -6.59
C LEU A 325 -1.61 13.21 -5.64
N LYS A 326 -1.55 12.91 -4.33
CA LYS A 326 -2.36 13.64 -3.33
C LYS A 326 -2.04 15.14 -3.37
N THR A 327 -0.75 15.48 -3.30
CA THR A 327 -0.29 16.86 -3.27
C THR A 327 -0.72 17.61 -4.52
N TYR A 328 -0.62 16.97 -5.69
CA TYR A 328 -1.10 17.55 -6.95
C TYR A 328 -2.61 17.83 -6.91
N ILE A 329 -3.44 16.87 -6.46
CA ILE A 329 -4.89 17.05 -6.37
C ILE A 329 -5.23 18.19 -5.40
N ASP A 330 -4.65 18.16 -4.19
CA ASP A 330 -4.91 19.13 -3.14
C ASP A 330 -4.54 20.56 -3.58
N GLN A 331 -3.38 20.72 -4.25
CA GLN A 331 -2.92 22.03 -4.71
C GLN A 331 -3.71 22.57 -5.89
N VAL A 332 -4.20 21.70 -6.78
CA VAL A 332 -4.99 22.13 -7.94
C VAL A 332 -6.40 22.50 -7.53
N LEU A 333 -7.02 21.72 -6.63
CA LEU A 333 -8.41 21.89 -6.23
C LEU A 333 -8.60 22.71 -4.94
N GLU A 334 -7.53 22.93 -4.18
CA GLU A 334 -7.53 23.59 -2.86
C GLU A 334 -8.47 22.89 -1.85
N VAL A 335 -8.57 21.56 -1.95
CA VAL A 335 -9.41 20.70 -1.10
C VAL A 335 -8.63 19.45 -0.68
N ASP A 336 -8.69 19.06 0.59
CA ASP A 336 -8.03 17.83 1.09
C ASP A 336 -8.68 16.57 0.51
N ALA A 337 -7.97 15.93 -0.42
CA ALA A 337 -8.38 14.68 -1.03
C ALA A 337 -8.26 13.50 -0.05
N VAL A 338 -9.29 12.64 -0.02
CA VAL A 338 -9.35 11.45 0.84
C VAL A 338 -8.76 10.25 0.10
N PRO A 339 -7.64 9.65 0.54
CA PRO A 339 -7.12 8.42 -0.05
C PRO A 339 -8.03 7.24 0.29
N VAL A 340 -8.48 6.54 -0.75
CA VAL A 340 -9.39 5.38 -0.62
C VAL A 340 -8.62 4.10 -0.87
N ALA A 341 -7.81 4.10 -1.92
CA ALA A 341 -6.92 3.01 -2.28
C ALA A 341 -5.69 3.59 -3.00
N LEU A 342 -4.72 2.74 -3.31
CA LEU A 342 -3.57 3.16 -4.09
C LEU A 342 -3.99 3.78 -5.42
N GLY A 343 -3.55 5.02 -5.65
CA GLY A 343 -3.83 5.81 -6.83
C GLY A 343 -5.26 6.27 -6.95
N ILE A 344 -6.08 6.17 -5.91
CA ILE A 344 -7.52 6.51 -5.94
C ILE A 344 -7.85 7.43 -4.75
N TYR A 345 -8.37 8.61 -5.09
CA TYR A 345 -8.75 9.65 -4.15
C TYR A 345 -10.20 10.07 -4.37
N PHE A 346 -10.91 10.35 -3.28
CA PHE A 346 -12.21 11.03 -3.32
C PHE A 346 -12.05 12.46 -2.83
N VAL A 347 -12.60 13.41 -3.59
CA VAL A 347 -12.63 14.83 -3.24
C VAL A 347 -14.08 15.23 -3.05
N PHE A 348 -14.43 15.66 -1.84
CA PHE A 348 -15.81 15.98 -1.46
C PHE A 348 -16.06 17.48 -1.58
N ARG A 349 -17.21 17.87 -2.15
CA ARG A 349 -17.65 19.27 -2.21
C ARG A 349 -18.00 19.84 -0.84
N ASP A 350 -18.58 19.01 0.01
CA ASP A 350 -18.96 19.36 1.37
C ASP A 350 -17.97 18.75 2.39
N ALA A 351 -17.45 19.61 3.26
CA ALA A 351 -16.52 19.20 4.31
C ALA A 351 -17.20 18.30 5.35
N GLU A 352 -18.50 18.48 5.64
CA GLU A 352 -19.24 17.64 6.58
C GLU A 352 -19.42 16.21 6.02
N ALA A 353 -19.74 16.09 4.72
CA ALA A 353 -19.76 14.81 4.02
C ALA A 353 -18.38 14.13 4.04
N ALA A 354 -17.30 14.88 3.80
CA ALA A 354 -15.93 14.36 3.87
C ALA A 354 -15.61 13.78 5.26
N GLU A 355 -15.94 14.50 6.33
CA GLU A 355 -15.70 14.01 7.71
C GLU A 355 -16.60 12.84 8.07
N THR A 356 -17.84 12.84 7.61
CA THR A 356 -18.75 11.70 7.79
C THR A 356 -18.19 10.45 7.12
N PHE A 357 -17.67 10.58 5.90
CA PHE A 357 -17.02 9.49 5.17
C PHE A 357 -15.73 9.02 5.85
N ARG A 358 -14.88 9.94 6.33
CA ARG A 358 -13.66 9.57 7.08
C ARG A 358 -14.01 8.82 8.37
N ALA A 359 -15.00 9.29 9.12
CA ALA A 359 -15.40 8.67 10.38
C ALA A 359 -16.05 7.31 10.18
N SER A 360 -16.87 7.10 9.13
CA SER A 360 -17.55 5.83 8.88
C SER A 360 -16.58 4.66 8.68
N ARG A 361 -15.40 4.90 8.12
CA ARG A 361 -14.34 3.88 7.90
C ARG A 361 -13.77 3.28 9.18
N PHE A 362 -14.04 3.90 10.33
CA PHE A 362 -13.49 3.53 11.63
C PHE A 362 -14.58 3.13 12.63
N GLN A 363 -15.81 2.94 12.16
CA GLN A 363 -16.91 2.50 13.02
C GLN A 363 -16.89 0.98 13.18
N SER A 364 -16.94 0.50 14.41
CA SER A 364 -17.19 -0.91 14.71
C SER A 364 -18.68 -1.24 14.63
N ARG A 365 -18.98 -2.49 14.27
CA ARG A 365 -20.34 -3.03 14.35
C ARG A 365 -20.76 -3.19 15.81
N ALA A 366 -21.98 -2.76 16.11
CA ALA A 366 -22.63 -2.96 17.39
C ALA A 366 -23.98 -3.65 17.17
N THR A 367 -24.36 -4.54 18.09
CA THR A 367 -25.67 -5.20 18.08
C THR A 367 -26.54 -4.60 19.17
N THR A 368 -27.81 -4.36 18.88
CA THR A 368 -28.77 -3.90 19.87
C THR A 368 -28.93 -4.94 20.99
N PRO A 369 -28.74 -4.56 22.26
CA PRO A 369 -28.90 -5.45 23.41
C PRO A 369 -30.23 -6.19 23.40
N ARG A 370 -30.19 -7.48 23.70
CA ARG A 370 -31.38 -8.32 23.66
C ARG A 370 -32.25 -8.08 24.88
N VAL A 371 -33.56 -8.13 24.69
CA VAL A 371 -34.52 -8.16 25.78
C VAL A 371 -34.36 -9.47 26.53
N CYS A 372 -33.81 -9.41 27.74
CA CYS A 372 -33.49 -10.58 28.57
C CYS A 372 -34.47 -10.74 29.74
N ARG A 373 -35.30 -9.72 30.02
CA ARG A 373 -36.28 -9.71 31.11
C ARG A 373 -37.69 -9.46 30.58
N LYS A 374 -38.66 -10.22 31.06
CA LYS A 374 -40.09 -10.01 30.74
C LYS A 374 -40.64 -8.86 31.56
N VAL A 375 -40.75 -7.69 30.94
CA VAL A 375 -41.35 -6.49 31.53
C VAL A 375 -42.59 -6.15 30.72
N ARG A 376 -43.79 -6.42 31.24
CA ARG A 376 -45.07 -6.20 30.52
C ARG A 376 -45.18 -4.79 29.93
N LYS A 377 -44.82 -3.78 30.73
CA LYS A 377 -44.79 -2.40 30.26
C LYS A 377 -43.86 -2.19 29.08
N PHE A 378 -42.71 -2.86 29.04
CA PHE A 378 -41.81 -2.75 27.89
C PHE A 378 -42.42 -3.42 26.64
N GLU A 379 -43.05 -4.58 26.80
CA GLU A 379 -43.72 -5.30 25.70
C GLU A 379 -44.79 -4.41 25.02
N ASP A 380 -45.56 -3.66 25.81
CA ASP A 380 -46.60 -2.74 25.32
C ASP A 380 -46.04 -1.58 24.47
N TYR A 381 -44.77 -1.18 24.66
CA TYR A 381 -44.13 -0.06 23.97
C TYR A 381 -42.93 -0.46 23.10
N ALA A 382 -42.69 -1.76 22.88
CA ALA A 382 -41.47 -2.24 22.26
C ALA A 382 -41.24 -1.64 20.85
N GLU A 383 -42.28 -1.60 20.01
CA GLU A 383 -42.18 -1.00 18.67
C GLU A 383 -41.88 0.51 18.72
N MET A 384 -42.47 1.24 19.67
CA MET A 384 -42.24 2.67 19.85
C MET A 384 -40.83 2.98 20.39
N LEU A 385 -40.26 2.07 21.19
CA LEU A 385 -38.93 2.21 21.78
C LEU A 385 -37.81 1.72 20.85
N GLN A 386 -38.11 0.90 19.84
CA GLN A 386 -37.13 0.37 18.91
C GLN A 386 -36.27 1.45 18.23
N PRO A 387 -36.83 2.59 17.72
CA PRO A 387 -36.02 3.66 17.16
C PRO A 387 -35.05 4.30 18.17
N VAL A 388 -35.39 4.31 19.46
CA VAL A 388 -34.50 4.80 20.53
C VAL A 388 -33.36 3.80 20.74
N MET A 389 -33.67 2.51 20.80
CA MET A 389 -32.68 1.43 20.92
C MET A 389 -31.69 1.47 19.75
N ASP A 390 -32.19 1.52 18.52
CA ASP A 390 -31.35 1.57 17.31
C ASP A 390 -30.45 2.82 17.28
N PHE A 391 -30.98 3.96 17.73
CA PHE A 391 -30.19 5.19 17.84
C PHE A 391 -29.04 5.04 18.83
N ILE A 392 -29.32 4.51 20.04
CA ILE A 392 -28.29 4.30 21.07
C ILE A 392 -27.26 3.30 20.57
N THR A 393 -27.67 2.20 19.92
CA THR A 393 -26.75 1.24 19.32
C THR A 393 -25.83 1.88 18.29
N LYS A 394 -26.34 2.79 17.46
CA LYS A 394 -25.55 3.48 16.42
C LYS A 394 -24.62 4.57 16.98
N ARG A 395 -25.06 5.30 18.00
CA ARG A 395 -24.41 6.55 18.47
C ARG A 395 -23.73 6.42 19.83
N GLY A 396 -24.00 5.37 20.60
CA GLY A 396 -23.50 5.16 21.96
C GLY A 396 -24.04 6.16 22.99
N ARG A 397 -25.10 6.90 22.65
CA ARG A 397 -25.70 7.93 23.51
C ARG A 397 -27.20 8.05 23.26
N LEU A 398 -27.90 8.70 24.20
CA LEU A 398 -29.30 9.05 24.03
C LEU A 398 -29.52 10.09 22.92
N PRO A 399 -30.66 10.03 22.22
CA PRO A 399 -31.09 11.08 21.30
C PRO A 399 -31.30 12.41 22.02
N VAL A 400 -31.06 13.51 21.30
CA VAL A 400 -31.53 14.85 21.67
C VAL A 400 -32.67 15.28 20.75
N LYS A 401 -33.35 16.38 21.09
CA LYS A 401 -34.46 16.90 20.31
C LYS A 401 -34.06 17.17 18.84
N GLY A 402 -34.85 16.68 17.90
CA GLY A 402 -34.68 16.77 16.45
C GLY A 402 -33.93 15.61 15.80
N GLU A 403 -33.54 14.56 16.54
CA GLU A 403 -32.73 13.46 16.00
C GLU A 403 -33.53 12.20 15.62
N LEU A 404 -34.80 12.09 16.05
CA LEU A 404 -35.67 10.96 15.71
C LEU A 404 -36.95 11.46 15.03
N ALA A 405 -37.38 10.74 13.99
CA ALA A 405 -38.63 11.05 13.28
C ALA A 405 -39.86 10.86 14.18
N GLN A 406 -39.84 9.84 15.05
CA GLN A 406 -40.91 9.48 15.99
C GLN A 406 -40.85 10.30 17.30
N GLU A 407 -40.15 11.43 17.32
CA GLU A 407 -39.95 12.23 18.52
C GLU A 407 -41.25 12.62 19.23
N ALA A 408 -42.25 13.10 18.48
CA ALA A 408 -43.50 13.60 19.06
C ALA A 408 -44.27 12.48 19.80
N GLU A 409 -44.30 11.28 19.24
CA GLU A 409 -44.97 10.11 19.82
C GLU A 409 -44.25 9.64 21.09
N ILE A 410 -42.93 9.45 21.00
CA ILE A 410 -42.11 8.98 22.13
C ILE A 410 -42.14 9.98 23.29
N LEU A 411 -42.01 11.29 23.00
CA LEU A 411 -42.04 12.32 24.03
C LEU A 411 -43.45 12.59 24.57
N GLY A 412 -44.49 12.33 23.80
CA GLY A 412 -45.88 12.39 24.27
C GLY A 412 -46.14 11.37 25.39
N GLU A 413 -45.67 10.14 25.20
CA GLU A 413 -45.88 9.05 26.17
C GLU A 413 -44.90 9.12 27.36
N PHE A 414 -43.60 9.22 27.09
CA PHE A 414 -42.55 9.12 28.11
C PHE A 414 -42.06 10.46 28.65
N ARG A 415 -42.49 11.60 28.08
CA ARG A 415 -42.04 12.97 28.38
C ARG A 415 -40.58 13.28 28.04
N SER A 416 -39.68 12.30 28.08
CA SER A 416 -38.25 12.44 27.75
C SER A 416 -37.61 11.12 27.35
N TYR A 417 -36.56 11.18 26.51
CA TYR A 417 -35.77 10.00 26.13
C TYR A 417 -35.10 9.30 27.34
N ARG A 418 -34.80 10.03 28.43
CA ARG A 418 -34.26 9.40 29.65
C ARG A 418 -35.27 8.48 30.33
N GLN A 419 -36.55 8.85 30.33
CA GLN A 419 -37.61 8.02 30.91
C GLN A 419 -37.91 6.82 30.01
N ALA A 420 -37.95 7.01 28.70
CA ALA A 420 -38.03 5.92 27.72
C ALA A 420 -36.87 4.92 27.92
N TYR A 421 -35.64 5.43 28.07
CA TYR A 421 -34.46 4.60 28.30
C TYR A 421 -34.48 3.85 29.64
N LYS A 422 -35.05 4.43 30.69
CA LYS A 422 -35.21 3.74 31.97
C LYS A 422 -36.05 2.46 31.81
N LEU A 423 -37.12 2.51 31.00
CA LEU A 423 -37.92 1.31 30.70
C LEU A 423 -37.15 0.29 29.85
N ILE A 424 -36.32 0.75 28.90
CA ILE A 424 -35.41 -0.13 28.14
C ILE A 424 -34.45 -0.87 29.08
N LEU A 425 -33.84 -0.18 30.05
CA LEU A 425 -32.92 -0.78 31.04
C LEU A 425 -33.60 -1.78 31.98
N GLU A 426 -34.90 -1.65 32.23
CA GLU A 426 -35.64 -2.66 33.00
C GLU A 426 -35.74 -4.00 32.24
N ALA A 427 -35.78 -3.95 30.90
CA ALA A 427 -35.98 -5.09 30.01
C ALA A 427 -34.68 -5.68 29.41
N THR A 428 -33.58 -4.92 29.42
CA THR A 428 -32.28 -5.24 28.79
C THR A 428 -31.13 -5.24 29.80
N ASP A 429 -29.92 -5.57 29.35
CA ASP A 429 -28.70 -5.50 30.16
C ASP A 429 -28.02 -4.12 30.02
N GLU A 430 -27.81 -3.43 31.13
CA GLU A 430 -27.15 -2.12 31.17
C GLU A 430 -25.68 -2.18 30.74
N GLN A 431 -24.98 -3.29 31.04
CA GLN A 431 -23.56 -3.44 30.69
C GLN A 431 -23.35 -3.52 29.17
N GLU A 432 -24.30 -4.10 28.43
CA GLU A 432 -24.22 -4.15 26.97
C GLU A 432 -24.37 -2.73 26.36
N TRP A 433 -25.20 -1.86 26.97
CA TRP A 433 -25.31 -0.46 26.53
C TRP A 433 -24.08 0.37 26.87
N GLU A 434 -23.47 0.15 28.04
CA GLU A 434 -22.20 0.81 28.41
C GLU A 434 -21.07 0.38 27.45
N ALA A 435 -20.98 -0.91 27.12
CA ALA A 435 -20.02 -1.42 26.15
C ALA A 435 -20.18 -0.79 24.77
N ILE A 436 -21.43 -0.54 24.32
CA ILE A 436 -21.69 0.20 23.07
C ILE A 436 -21.18 1.64 23.18
N ALA A 437 -21.46 2.32 24.29
CA ALA A 437 -20.99 3.69 24.50
C ALA A 437 -19.45 3.78 24.49
N ASP A 438 -18.77 2.83 25.15
CA ASP A 438 -17.32 2.73 25.16
C ASP A 438 -16.76 2.42 23.77
N GLN A 439 -17.34 1.46 23.04
CA GLN A 439 -16.93 1.17 21.67
C GLN A 439 -17.03 2.41 20.77
N ARG A 440 -18.08 3.22 20.92
CA ARG A 440 -18.21 4.49 20.15
C ARG A 440 -17.23 5.56 20.60
N ARG A 441 -16.85 5.60 21.88
CA ARG A 441 -15.72 6.44 22.33
C ARG A 441 -14.42 6.01 21.66
N GLU A 442 -14.12 4.71 21.62
CA GLU A 442 -12.92 4.19 20.96
C GLU A 442 -12.88 4.52 19.47
N ASP A 443 -13.98 4.30 18.74
CA ASP A 443 -14.06 4.60 17.30
C ASP A 443 -13.84 6.10 17.02
N LEU A 444 -14.45 6.99 17.81
CA LEU A 444 -14.27 8.44 17.67
C LEU A 444 -12.86 8.89 18.04
N LYS A 445 -12.23 8.28 19.07
CA LYS A 445 -10.83 8.54 19.40
C LYS A 445 -9.92 8.13 18.26
N LEU A 446 -10.13 6.94 17.69
CA LEU A 446 -9.35 6.42 16.57
C LEU A 446 -9.45 7.35 15.36
N TYR A 447 -10.67 7.72 14.97
CA TYR A 447 -10.89 8.69 13.90
C TYR A 447 -10.16 10.01 14.18
N LEU A 448 -10.33 10.61 15.36
CA LEU A 448 -9.68 11.87 15.72
C LEU A 448 -8.15 11.77 15.82
N ALA A 449 -7.62 10.61 16.20
CA ALA A 449 -6.18 10.36 16.23
C ALA A 449 -5.63 10.42 14.80
N LEU A 450 -6.30 9.77 13.85
CA LEU A 450 -5.91 9.75 12.44
C LEU A 450 -6.06 11.10 11.74
N THR A 451 -6.89 12.02 12.25
CA THR A 451 -6.94 13.39 11.71
C THR A 451 -5.65 14.19 11.94
N ARG A 452 -4.73 13.75 12.83
CA ARG A 452 -3.43 14.42 13.06
C ARG A 452 -2.45 14.32 11.90
N PHE A 453 -2.63 13.35 10.99
CA PHE A 453 -1.79 13.21 9.79
C PHE A 453 -2.12 14.27 8.72
N GLY A 454 -3.10 15.14 8.96
CA GLY A 454 -3.40 16.31 8.14
C GLY A 454 -3.93 17.45 9.01
N GLU A 455 -4.77 18.32 8.43
CA GLU A 455 -5.45 19.34 9.21
C GLU A 455 -6.58 18.75 10.04
N ARG A 456 -6.48 18.90 11.37
CA ARG A 456 -7.55 18.47 12.28
C ARG A 456 -8.82 19.29 12.02
N PRO A 457 -9.98 18.64 11.79
CA PRO A 457 -11.22 19.35 11.47
C PRO A 457 -11.64 20.29 12.60
N ARG A 458 -12.13 21.47 12.23
CA ARG A 458 -12.66 22.42 13.23
C ARG A 458 -14.05 21.97 13.66
N ALA A 459 -14.45 22.36 14.87
CA ALA A 459 -15.75 21.96 15.43
C ALA A 459 -16.93 22.26 14.48
N HIS A 460 -16.87 23.34 13.68
CA HIS A 460 -17.94 23.71 12.76
C HIS A 460 -18.06 22.83 11.52
N HIS A 461 -16.99 22.13 11.11
CA HIS A 461 -17.00 21.16 9.99
C HIS A 461 -17.84 19.91 10.30
N PHE A 462 -18.18 19.68 11.57
CA PHE A 462 -18.99 18.54 11.97
C PHE A 462 -20.49 18.85 11.94
N SER A 463 -21.26 17.83 11.55
CA SER A 463 -22.72 17.84 11.65
C SER A 463 -23.21 18.09 13.07
N LYS A 464 -24.44 18.59 13.22
CA LYS A 464 -25.08 18.75 14.54
C LYS A 464 -25.10 17.43 15.33
N PRO A 465 -25.47 16.27 14.76
CA PRO A 465 -25.40 14.99 15.47
C PRO A 465 -24.01 14.64 15.98
N VAL A 466 -22.96 14.82 15.16
CA VAL A 466 -21.57 14.49 15.56
C VAL A 466 -21.08 15.43 16.68
N LYS A 467 -21.47 16.70 16.66
CA LYS A 467 -21.20 17.63 17.77
C LYS A 467 -21.83 17.14 19.08
N GLN A 468 -23.04 16.58 19.03
CA GLN A 468 -23.70 15.98 20.20
C GLN A 468 -23.02 14.68 20.64
N ASP A 469 -22.50 13.88 19.70
CA ASP A 469 -21.70 12.69 20.02
C ASP A 469 -20.49 13.08 20.89
N PHE A 470 -19.70 14.08 20.46
CA PHE A 470 -18.56 14.56 21.24
C PHE A 470 -18.96 15.10 22.62
N LYS A 471 -20.08 15.82 22.70
CA LYS A 471 -20.58 16.39 23.96
C LYS A 471 -21.01 15.28 24.93
N ALA A 472 -21.79 14.31 24.48
CA ALA A 472 -22.32 13.28 25.35
C ALA A 472 -21.25 12.25 25.76
N LEU A 473 -20.37 11.86 24.83
CA LEU A 473 -19.40 10.79 25.05
C LEU A 473 -18.12 11.26 25.74
N PHE A 474 -17.69 12.51 25.52
CA PHE A 474 -16.42 13.06 26.05
C PHE A 474 -16.60 14.35 26.86
N GLY A 475 -17.82 14.90 26.93
CA GLY A 475 -18.10 16.21 27.51
C GLY A 475 -17.80 17.38 26.56
N SER A 476 -16.79 17.27 25.69
CA SER A 476 -16.49 18.29 24.67
C SER A 476 -15.60 17.72 23.56
N TYR A 477 -15.63 18.36 22.39
CA TYR A 477 -14.70 18.07 21.29
C TYR A 477 -13.23 18.20 21.72
N LYS A 478 -12.88 19.23 22.49
CA LYS A 478 -11.51 19.44 22.98
C LYS A 478 -11.02 18.27 23.84
N LYS A 479 -11.87 17.74 24.71
CA LYS A 479 -11.56 16.54 25.51
C LYS A 479 -11.39 15.31 24.63
N ALA A 480 -12.27 15.10 23.64
CA ALA A 480 -12.14 13.99 22.69
C ALA A 480 -10.79 14.02 21.96
N CYS A 481 -10.36 15.20 21.51
CA CYS A 481 -9.04 15.39 20.88
C CYS A 481 -7.88 15.05 21.82
N LEU A 482 -7.95 15.43 23.09
CA LEU A 482 -6.89 15.10 24.07
C LEU A 482 -6.77 13.59 24.26
N PHE A 483 -7.89 12.88 24.38
CA PHE A 483 -7.87 11.41 24.48
C PHE A 483 -7.34 10.74 23.21
N ALA A 484 -7.71 11.25 22.04
CA ALA A 484 -7.20 10.77 20.77
C ALA A 484 -5.69 11.00 20.61
N ASP A 485 -5.19 12.16 21.04
CA ASP A 485 -3.75 12.47 21.00
C ASP A 485 -2.96 11.53 21.91
N MET A 486 -3.45 11.23 23.12
CA MET A 486 -2.82 10.24 24.01
C MET A 486 -2.77 8.85 23.37
N MET A 487 -3.87 8.40 22.74
CA MET A 487 -3.94 7.12 22.04
C MET A 487 -2.97 7.05 20.84
N LEU A 488 -2.78 8.16 20.11
CA LEU A 488 -1.82 8.23 19.02
C LEU A 488 -0.39 8.09 19.51
N MET A 489 -0.04 8.72 20.64
CA MET A 489 1.31 8.61 21.21
C MET A 489 1.67 7.19 21.63
N THR A 490 0.68 6.35 21.99
CA THR A 490 0.92 4.95 22.39
C THR A 490 1.09 3.99 21.20
N VAL A 491 0.70 4.38 19.98
CA VAL A 491 0.73 3.45 18.81
C VAL A 491 2.14 3.05 18.39
N GLY A 492 3.16 3.85 18.77
CA GLY A 492 4.56 3.59 18.46
C GLY A 492 5.22 2.51 19.33
N ASP A 493 4.55 2.07 20.39
CA ASP A 493 5.02 1.01 21.28
C ASP A 493 4.70 -0.37 20.69
N LEU A 494 5.68 -0.95 19.99
CA LEU A 494 5.51 -2.24 19.32
C LEU A 494 5.39 -3.43 20.31
N GLU A 495 5.90 -3.30 21.54
CA GLU A 495 5.76 -4.34 22.56
C GLU A 495 4.31 -4.40 23.03
N ASN A 496 3.72 -3.24 23.33
CA ASN A 496 2.30 -3.14 23.66
C ASN A 496 1.40 -3.64 22.51
N ILE A 497 1.71 -3.27 21.24
CA ILE A 497 0.97 -3.81 20.08
C ILE A 497 1.09 -5.33 19.99
N ALA A 498 2.27 -5.91 20.29
CA ALA A 498 2.46 -7.35 20.29
C ALA A 498 1.63 -8.04 21.39
N ASP A 499 1.59 -7.48 22.61
CA ASP A 499 0.80 -8.00 23.72
C ASP A 499 -0.70 -7.97 23.39
N LEU A 500 -1.18 -6.88 22.79
CA LEU A 500 -2.58 -6.77 22.33
C LEU A 500 -2.89 -7.78 21.22
N CYS A 501 -1.96 -8.00 20.28
CA CYS A 501 -2.10 -9.04 19.27
C CYS A 501 -2.12 -10.45 19.89
N ASP A 502 -1.37 -10.68 20.96
CA ASP A 502 -1.34 -11.96 21.69
C ASP A 502 -2.61 -12.21 22.50
N ALA A 503 -3.24 -11.15 23.01
CA ALA A 503 -4.54 -11.21 23.70
C ALA A 503 -5.75 -11.28 22.74
N SER A 504 -5.54 -11.06 21.43
CA SER A 504 -6.64 -10.98 20.47
C SER A 504 -7.37 -12.31 20.30
N PRO A 505 -8.72 -12.35 20.35
CA PRO A 505 -9.50 -13.58 20.17
C PRO A 505 -9.52 -14.09 18.72
N VAL A 506 -9.15 -13.24 17.77
CA VAL A 506 -9.04 -13.53 16.34
C VAL A 506 -7.66 -13.12 15.84
N GLY A 507 -7.10 -13.86 14.89
CA GLY A 507 -5.82 -13.61 14.27
C GLY A 507 -4.84 -14.77 14.43
N GLN A 508 -3.98 -14.96 13.44
CA GLN A 508 -2.94 -15.97 13.45
C GLN A 508 -1.62 -15.34 13.90
N ARG A 509 -1.19 -15.67 15.12
CA ARG A 509 0.13 -15.31 15.65
C ARG A 509 1.23 -16.13 15.01
N ARG A 510 2.30 -15.46 14.59
CA ARG A 510 3.56 -16.05 14.12
C ARG A 510 4.73 -15.31 14.78
N ASN A 511 5.94 -15.87 14.77
CA ASN A 511 7.09 -15.38 15.54
C ASN A 511 7.25 -13.84 15.57
N ASN A 512 7.20 -13.18 14.41
CA ASN A 512 7.41 -11.72 14.31
C ASN A 512 6.24 -10.98 13.65
N SER A 513 5.06 -11.61 13.56
CA SER A 513 3.92 -11.01 12.87
C SER A 513 2.59 -11.56 13.32
N PHE A 514 1.58 -10.71 13.27
CA PHE A 514 0.20 -11.05 13.51
C PHE A 514 -0.61 -10.87 12.22
N TRP A 515 -1.44 -11.85 11.88
CA TRP A 515 -2.16 -11.90 10.61
C TRP A 515 -3.66 -11.97 10.87
N VAL A 516 -4.45 -11.21 10.14
CA VAL A 516 -5.91 -11.17 10.31
C VAL A 516 -6.58 -10.94 8.96
N HIS A 517 -7.77 -11.49 8.76
CA HIS A 517 -8.58 -11.17 7.60
C HIS A 517 -9.10 -9.73 7.72
N ILE A 518 -9.24 -9.01 6.60
CA ILE A 518 -9.67 -7.60 6.59
C ILE A 518 -11.01 -7.38 7.33
N ASN A 519 -11.95 -8.33 7.21
CA ASN A 519 -13.26 -8.24 7.89
C ASN A 519 -13.17 -8.36 9.42
N ALA A 520 -12.11 -8.92 9.96
CA ALA A 520 -11.91 -9.02 11.40
C ALA A 520 -11.16 -7.81 11.98
N LEU A 521 -10.73 -6.84 11.15
CA LEU A 521 -10.03 -5.64 11.62
C LEU A 521 -10.87 -4.84 12.63
N GLU A 522 -12.18 -4.72 12.41
CA GLU A 522 -13.07 -3.92 13.26
C GLU A 522 -13.30 -4.51 14.67
N THR A 523 -12.95 -5.79 14.87
CA THR A 523 -13.09 -6.49 16.15
C THR A 523 -11.79 -6.53 16.96
N LEU A 524 -10.70 -6.04 16.38
CA LEU A 524 -9.41 -5.93 17.07
C LEU A 524 -9.40 -4.77 18.05
N ASP A 525 -8.42 -4.80 18.96
CA ASP A 525 -8.16 -3.70 19.88
C ASP A 525 -8.01 -2.36 19.14
N PRO A 526 -8.58 -1.26 19.68
CA PRO A 526 -8.48 0.08 19.09
C PRO A 526 -7.05 0.51 18.72
N LEU A 527 -6.03 0.14 19.49
CA LEU A 527 -4.64 0.49 19.16
C LEU A 527 -4.11 -0.27 17.95
N ILE A 528 -4.49 -1.54 17.77
CA ILE A 528 -4.13 -2.31 16.56
C ILE A 528 -4.84 -1.72 15.33
N ARG A 529 -6.11 -1.34 15.49
CA ARG A 529 -6.89 -0.65 14.45
C ARG A 529 -6.28 0.71 14.10
N LEU A 530 -5.80 1.46 15.10
CA LEU A 530 -5.12 2.74 14.89
C LEU A 530 -3.80 2.54 14.14
N TYR A 531 -3.02 1.50 14.49
CA TYR A 531 -1.78 1.16 13.80
C TYR A 531 -2.01 0.89 12.30
N GLU A 532 -3.04 0.12 11.95
CA GLU A 532 -3.46 -0.06 10.55
C GLU A 532 -3.93 1.25 9.91
N GLY A 533 -4.69 2.03 10.67
CA GLY A 533 -5.22 3.33 10.28
C GLY A 533 -4.14 4.33 9.88
N CYS A 534 -2.99 4.34 10.56
CA CYS A 534 -1.86 5.22 10.23
C CYS A 534 -1.37 4.99 8.79
N ALA A 535 -1.41 3.74 8.31
CA ALA A 535 -1.04 3.39 6.95
C ALA A 535 -2.17 3.67 5.95
N SER A 536 -3.38 3.19 6.26
CA SER A 536 -4.52 3.27 5.34
C SER A 536 -5.08 4.69 5.17
N ARG A 537 -4.92 5.57 6.16
CA ARG A 537 -5.29 7.00 6.06
C ARG A 537 -4.34 7.80 5.19
N THR A 538 -3.08 7.39 5.10
CA THR A 538 -2.03 8.16 4.43
C THR A 538 -1.81 7.65 3.00
N ILE A 539 -1.63 6.33 2.86
CA ILE A 539 -1.33 5.68 1.58
C ILE A 539 -2.57 5.01 0.99
N GLY A 540 -3.47 4.49 1.83
CA GLY A 540 -4.57 3.63 1.39
C GLY A 540 -4.22 2.14 1.47
N ARG A 541 -5.22 1.28 1.25
CA ARG A 541 -5.04 -0.17 1.25
C ARG A 541 -4.73 -0.70 -0.15
N LEU A 542 -4.19 -1.91 -0.21
CA LEU A 542 -4.10 -2.67 -1.45
C LEU A 542 -5.53 -2.98 -1.93
N ASP A 543 -5.77 -2.85 -3.24
CA ASP A 543 -7.04 -3.23 -3.83
C ASP A 543 -7.36 -4.69 -3.52
N GLN A 544 -8.62 -4.95 -3.14
CA GLN A 544 -9.11 -6.28 -2.78
C GLN A 544 -8.29 -6.99 -1.69
N VAL A 545 -7.62 -6.25 -0.80
CA VAL A 545 -6.89 -6.86 0.31
C VAL A 545 -7.76 -7.87 1.05
N THR A 546 -7.22 -9.06 1.26
CA THR A 546 -7.89 -10.13 2.02
C THR A 546 -7.30 -10.28 3.42
N VAL A 547 -5.97 -10.16 3.56
CA VAL A 547 -5.28 -10.39 4.83
C VAL A 547 -4.36 -9.21 5.14
N ILE A 548 -4.43 -8.73 6.36
CA ILE A 548 -3.51 -7.74 6.92
C ILE A 548 -2.48 -8.47 7.77
N LYS A 549 -1.22 -8.14 7.55
CA LYS A 549 -0.08 -8.59 8.35
C LYS A 549 0.52 -7.41 9.09
N PHE A 550 0.44 -7.45 10.41
CA PHE A 550 1.14 -6.56 11.33
C PHE A 550 2.53 -7.12 11.59
N HIS A 551 3.57 -6.31 11.45
CA HIS A 551 4.93 -6.69 11.83
C HIS A 551 5.14 -6.26 13.28
N LEU A 552 5.51 -7.20 14.15
CA LEU A 552 5.60 -6.95 15.59
C LEU A 552 7.00 -6.50 16.04
N THR A 553 7.97 -6.55 15.15
CA THR A 553 9.37 -6.16 15.44
C THR A 553 9.86 -4.98 14.61
N LYS A 554 9.05 -4.49 13.67
CA LYS A 554 9.37 -3.36 12.80
C LYS A 554 8.09 -2.54 12.59
N PRO A 555 8.17 -1.20 12.51
CA PRO A 555 7.03 -0.34 12.25
C PRO A 555 6.60 -0.45 10.79
N CYS A 556 5.98 -1.57 10.42
CA CYS A 556 5.56 -1.87 9.07
C CYS A 556 4.24 -2.61 9.09
N ILE A 557 3.47 -2.44 8.02
CA ILE A 557 2.26 -3.22 7.76
C ILE A 557 2.35 -3.84 6.38
N SER A 558 1.68 -4.97 6.16
CA SER A 558 1.54 -5.54 4.84
C SER A 558 0.10 -5.94 4.55
N TYR A 559 -0.37 -5.59 3.37
CA TYR A 559 -1.65 -5.97 2.82
C TYR A 559 -1.43 -7.07 1.78
N LEU A 560 -2.13 -8.20 1.93
CA LEU A 560 -1.94 -9.40 1.13
C LEU A 560 -3.26 -9.78 0.45
N TYR A 561 -3.17 -10.03 -0.86
CA TYR A 561 -4.30 -10.43 -1.68
C TYR A 561 -4.26 -11.92 -2.01
N TYR A 562 -5.37 -12.59 -1.71
CA TYR A 562 -5.66 -13.99 -1.96
C TYR A 562 -6.99 -14.10 -2.75
N PRO A 563 -6.98 -14.11 -4.09
CA PRO A 563 -8.17 -13.99 -4.93
C PRO A 563 -9.31 -14.97 -4.62
N ASN A 564 -8.98 -16.20 -4.22
CA ASN A 564 -9.95 -17.27 -3.96
C ASN A 564 -10.04 -17.59 -2.45
N PHE A 565 -9.92 -16.58 -1.59
CA PHE A 565 -9.89 -16.77 -0.13
C PHE A 565 -11.11 -17.55 0.38
N ASP A 566 -12.31 -17.28 -0.14
CA ASP A 566 -13.54 -17.92 0.31
C ASP A 566 -13.78 -19.30 -0.33
N ASP A 567 -13.34 -19.49 -1.57
CA ASP A 567 -13.63 -20.69 -2.35
C ASP A 567 -12.62 -21.82 -2.13
N GLU A 568 -11.34 -21.49 -2.04
CA GLU A 568 -10.25 -22.46 -1.91
C GLU A 568 -9.88 -22.67 -0.45
N PRO A 569 -9.78 -23.92 0.05
CA PRO A 569 -9.38 -24.17 1.43
C PRO A 569 -8.00 -23.60 1.73
N HIS A 570 -7.08 -23.60 0.76
CA HIS A 570 -5.72 -23.11 0.89
C HIS A 570 -5.40 -22.14 -0.25
N PRO A 571 -5.91 -20.90 -0.19
CA PRO A 571 -5.83 -19.96 -1.29
C PRO A 571 -4.39 -19.55 -1.55
N GLU A 572 -4.11 -19.26 -2.81
CA GLU A 572 -2.79 -18.84 -3.28
C GLU A 572 -2.60 -17.35 -3.06
N PHE A 573 -1.44 -17.01 -2.50
CA PHE A 573 -1.00 -15.63 -2.44
C PHE A 573 -0.75 -15.13 -3.86
N HIS A 574 -1.31 -13.95 -4.18
CA HIS A 574 -1.16 -13.33 -5.50
C HIS A 574 -0.25 -12.11 -5.45
N THR A 575 -0.64 -11.08 -4.70
CA THR A 575 0.09 -9.81 -4.61
C THR A 575 0.15 -9.32 -3.18
N GLY A 576 1.27 -8.67 -2.83
CA GLY A 576 1.49 -8.04 -1.54
C GLY A 576 1.93 -6.60 -1.70
N MET A 577 1.50 -5.78 -0.74
CA MET A 577 1.94 -4.41 -0.54
C MET A 577 2.45 -4.29 0.88
N LYS A 578 3.65 -3.75 1.08
CA LYS A 578 4.22 -3.45 2.39
C LYS A 578 4.46 -1.96 2.48
N ILE A 579 4.05 -1.37 3.60
CA ILE A 579 4.30 0.03 3.92
C ILE A 579 5.21 0.06 5.15
N ASP A 580 6.33 0.79 5.06
CA ASP A 580 7.11 1.18 6.24
C ASP A 580 6.49 2.46 6.81
N LEU A 581 6.14 2.46 8.10
CA LEU A 581 5.39 3.55 8.71
C LEU A 581 6.26 4.75 9.08
N ARG A 582 7.59 4.64 8.96
CA ARG A 582 8.52 5.72 9.32
C ARG A 582 8.75 6.70 8.18
N ASP A 583 8.89 6.17 6.97
CA ASP A 583 9.16 6.94 5.76
C ASP A 583 8.03 6.82 4.73
N LEU A 584 6.97 6.06 5.05
CA LEU A 584 5.82 5.78 4.19
C LEU A 584 6.20 5.08 2.88
N GLY A 585 7.40 4.50 2.82
CA GLY A 585 7.90 3.76 1.67
C GLY A 585 7.04 2.54 1.36
N VAL A 586 6.59 2.44 0.11
CA VAL A 586 5.70 1.38 -0.36
C VAL A 586 6.44 0.38 -1.24
N TYR A 587 6.34 -0.90 -0.88
CA TYR A 587 7.00 -2.00 -1.56
C TYR A 587 5.97 -3.01 -2.07
N TYR A 588 6.10 -3.43 -3.32
CA TYR A 588 5.23 -4.39 -3.96
C TYR A 588 5.97 -5.67 -4.30
N TRP A 589 5.24 -6.78 -4.28
CA TRP A 589 5.73 -8.02 -4.85
C TRP A 589 4.55 -8.89 -5.25
N GLU A 590 4.77 -9.66 -6.31
CA GLU A 590 3.84 -10.70 -6.73
C GLU A 590 4.41 -12.07 -6.38
N ALA A 591 3.51 -13.02 -6.21
CA ALA A 591 3.90 -14.41 -6.04
C ALA A 591 4.46 -14.98 -7.34
N ASN A 592 5.42 -15.89 -7.23
CA ASN A 592 5.81 -16.71 -8.37
C ASN A 592 4.61 -17.61 -8.77
N PRO A 593 4.07 -17.47 -10.00
CA PRO A 593 2.86 -18.18 -10.42
C PRO A 593 3.04 -19.70 -10.47
N ASN A 594 4.27 -20.21 -10.59
CA ASN A 594 4.55 -21.64 -10.70
C ASN A 594 4.55 -22.38 -9.36
N ASN A 595 4.73 -21.65 -8.25
CA ASN A 595 4.76 -22.23 -6.89
C ASN A 595 4.48 -21.15 -5.83
N PRO A 596 3.26 -20.58 -5.83
CA PRO A 596 2.92 -19.50 -4.92
C PRO A 596 2.89 -19.98 -3.47
N PRO A 597 3.18 -19.08 -2.50
CA PRO A 597 2.82 -19.32 -1.11
C PRO A 597 1.31 -19.56 -0.98
N ILE A 598 0.91 -20.44 -0.08
CA ILE A 598 -0.49 -20.71 0.22
C ILE A 598 -0.80 -20.39 1.68
N LEU A 599 -2.07 -20.15 1.96
CA LEU A 599 -2.54 -19.85 3.29
C LEU A 599 -3.08 -21.10 3.98
N HIS A 600 -2.66 -21.31 5.23
CA HIS A 600 -3.07 -22.42 6.09
C HIS A 600 -3.80 -21.88 7.32
N GLU A 601 -4.65 -22.70 7.91
CA GLU A 601 -5.41 -22.38 9.13
C GLU A 601 -6.22 -21.07 9.03
N LYS A 602 -7.02 -20.96 7.95
CA LYS A 602 -7.85 -19.77 7.69
C LYS A 602 -8.82 -19.46 8.83
N GLU A 603 -9.27 -20.47 9.59
CA GLU A 603 -10.17 -20.29 10.73
C GLU A 603 -9.59 -19.35 11.78
N LYS A 604 -8.25 -19.27 11.89
CA LYS A 604 -7.60 -18.34 12.83
C LYS A 604 -7.67 -16.89 12.38
N LEU A 605 -7.86 -16.62 11.09
CA LEU A 605 -7.81 -15.27 10.52
C LEU A 605 -9.15 -14.54 10.55
N VAL A 606 -10.24 -15.27 10.72
CA VAL A 606 -11.61 -14.78 10.60
C VAL A 606 -12.37 -14.95 11.91
N THR A 607 -13.42 -14.16 12.11
CA THR A 607 -14.31 -14.25 13.28
C THR A 607 -15.29 -15.43 13.17
N PRO A 608 -15.90 -15.89 14.28
CA PRO A 608 -16.83 -17.02 14.25
C PRO A 608 -18.09 -16.83 13.40
N ASP A 609 -18.51 -15.60 13.16
CA ASP A 609 -19.65 -15.24 12.30
C ASP A 609 -19.29 -15.22 10.80
N TYR A 610 -18.01 -15.41 10.45
CA TYR A 610 -17.57 -15.42 9.06
C TYR A 610 -18.20 -16.60 8.27
N PRO A 611 -18.60 -16.39 7.01
CA PRO A 611 -19.16 -17.46 6.18
C PRO A 611 -18.27 -18.70 6.14
N ASN A 612 -18.85 -19.88 6.34
CA ASN A 612 -18.15 -21.17 6.37
C ASN A 612 -17.14 -21.36 7.52
N TYR A 613 -17.09 -20.50 8.55
CA TYR A 613 -16.19 -20.64 9.71
C TYR A 613 -16.13 -22.06 10.27
N GLU A 614 -17.28 -22.65 10.57
CA GLU A 614 -17.41 -24.03 11.07
C GLU A 614 -16.80 -25.10 10.14
N LYS A 615 -16.82 -24.87 8.81
CA LYS A 615 -16.18 -25.77 7.85
C LYS A 615 -14.66 -25.64 7.91
N LEU A 616 -14.14 -24.41 8.05
CA LEU A 616 -12.72 -24.13 8.19
C LEU A 616 -12.16 -24.75 9.48
N VAL A 617 -12.84 -24.56 10.62
CA VAL A 617 -12.46 -25.17 11.91
C VAL A 617 -12.38 -26.70 11.80
N LYS A 618 -13.37 -27.32 11.16
CA LYS A 618 -13.39 -28.78 10.96
C LYS A 618 -12.27 -29.24 10.05
N LEU A 619 -11.98 -28.52 8.97
CA LEU A 619 -10.90 -28.83 8.04
C LEU A 619 -9.55 -28.79 8.77
N SER A 620 -9.23 -27.67 9.44
CA SER A 620 -7.94 -27.52 10.09
C SER A 620 -7.75 -28.44 11.28
N LYS A 621 -8.83 -28.83 11.97
CA LYS A 621 -8.79 -29.95 12.92
C LYS A 621 -8.43 -31.27 12.24
N GLN A 622 -9.04 -31.59 11.10
CA GLN A 622 -8.71 -32.80 10.35
C GLN A 622 -7.24 -32.78 9.88
N GLU A 623 -6.75 -31.64 9.39
CA GLU A 623 -5.37 -31.46 8.93
C GLU A 623 -4.35 -31.70 10.05
N ARG A 624 -4.62 -31.18 11.26
CA ARG A 624 -3.81 -31.46 12.46
C ARG A 624 -3.87 -32.93 12.87
N ASP A 625 -5.05 -33.52 12.89
CA ASP A 625 -5.24 -34.94 13.21
C ASP A 625 -4.51 -35.87 12.24
N TRP A 626 -4.39 -35.45 10.98
CA TRP A 626 -3.71 -36.19 9.92
C TRP A 626 -2.20 -35.90 9.86
N GLY A 627 -1.71 -34.94 10.65
CA GLY A 627 -0.30 -34.54 10.68
C GLY A 627 0.17 -33.71 9.50
N LEU A 628 -0.76 -33.17 8.73
CA LEU A 628 -0.44 -32.38 7.55
C LEU A 628 0.21 -31.04 7.88
N LEU A 629 0.01 -30.55 9.11
CA LEU A 629 0.52 -29.25 9.58
C LEU A 629 1.77 -29.36 10.49
N ASP A 630 2.37 -30.55 10.61
CA ASP A 630 3.50 -30.79 11.51
C ASP A 630 4.77 -30.02 11.08
N ASP A 631 4.99 -29.87 9.76
CA ASP A 631 6.10 -29.10 9.19
C ASP A 631 5.57 -27.94 8.33
N MET A 632 5.22 -26.85 9.00
CA MET A 632 4.74 -25.61 8.37
C MET A 632 5.74 -25.02 7.36
N THR A 633 7.03 -25.33 7.49
CA THR A 633 8.08 -24.78 6.61
C THR A 633 8.02 -25.43 5.23
N SER A 634 7.87 -26.76 5.17
CA SER A 634 7.80 -27.49 3.90
C SER A 634 6.50 -27.26 3.14
N ILE A 635 5.38 -27.03 3.85
CA ILE A 635 4.05 -26.84 3.23
C ILE A 635 3.70 -25.39 2.88
N ARG A 636 4.59 -24.43 3.14
CA ARG A 636 4.32 -22.99 2.92
C ARG A 636 3.94 -22.64 1.48
N LYS A 637 4.37 -23.44 0.50
CA LYS A 637 4.12 -23.21 -0.93
C LYS A 637 3.30 -24.34 -1.54
N ARG A 638 2.56 -24.04 -2.62
CA ARG A 638 1.64 -24.97 -3.31
C ARG A 638 2.25 -26.34 -3.58
N ARG A 639 3.45 -26.43 -4.18
CA ARG A 639 4.09 -27.71 -4.50
C ARG A 639 4.43 -28.54 -3.26
N GLY A 640 4.89 -27.88 -2.19
CA GLY A 640 5.20 -28.55 -0.92
C GLY A 640 3.94 -29.10 -0.28
N TRP A 641 2.84 -28.35 -0.34
CA TRP A 641 1.54 -28.81 0.14
C TRP A 641 0.97 -29.98 -0.66
N LEU A 642 1.01 -29.92 -1.98
CA LEU A 642 0.56 -31.03 -2.83
C LEU A 642 1.37 -32.31 -2.57
N ARG A 643 2.69 -32.18 -2.37
CA ARG A 643 3.55 -33.31 -1.97
C ARG A 643 3.17 -33.84 -0.59
N CYS A 644 2.94 -32.96 0.40
CA CYS A 644 2.48 -33.36 1.72
C CYS A 644 1.18 -34.16 1.67
N LEU A 645 0.20 -33.69 0.88
CA LEU A 645 -1.05 -34.42 0.66
C LEU A 645 -0.82 -35.79 0.02
N GLU A 646 0.06 -35.90 -0.97
CA GLU A 646 0.43 -37.16 -1.59
C GLU A 646 1.13 -38.13 -0.62
N ASP A 647 2.08 -37.62 0.16
CA ASP A 647 2.82 -38.40 1.15
C ASP A 647 1.90 -38.96 2.24
N HIS A 648 0.84 -38.22 2.57
CA HIS A 648 -0.19 -38.61 3.53
C HIS A 648 -1.42 -39.27 2.90
N CYS A 649 -1.38 -39.63 1.62
CA CYS A 649 -2.51 -40.26 0.93
C CYS A 649 -3.82 -39.48 1.08
N ALA A 650 -3.73 -38.15 1.09
CA ALA A 650 -4.82 -37.24 1.35
C ALA A 650 -5.22 -36.47 0.09
N THR A 651 -6.49 -36.10 0.01
CA THR A 651 -7.03 -35.15 -0.97
C THR A 651 -8.10 -34.31 -0.30
N ILE A 652 -8.26 -33.05 -0.72
CA ILE A 652 -9.26 -32.14 -0.17
C ILE A 652 -10.37 -31.94 -1.19
N LYS A 653 -11.62 -32.11 -0.76
CA LYS A 653 -12.81 -31.78 -1.55
C LYS A 653 -13.83 -31.07 -0.66
N HIS A 654 -14.38 -29.95 -1.12
CA HIS A 654 -15.38 -29.15 -0.39
C HIS A 654 -14.99 -28.90 1.08
N HIS A 655 -13.74 -28.48 1.32
CA HIS A 655 -13.20 -28.22 2.67
C HIS A 655 -13.25 -29.43 3.61
N ARG A 656 -13.04 -30.65 3.09
CA ARG A 656 -12.90 -31.88 3.87
C ARG A 656 -11.80 -32.76 3.32
N LEU A 657 -11.09 -33.45 4.21
CA LEU A 657 -10.06 -34.42 3.86
C LEU A 657 -10.66 -35.78 3.54
N TYR A 658 -10.13 -36.41 2.49
CA TYR A 658 -10.45 -37.75 2.04
C TYR A 658 -9.16 -38.53 1.78
N TRP A 659 -9.22 -39.84 1.97
CA TRP A 659 -8.13 -40.73 1.55
C TRP A 659 -8.13 -40.87 0.03
N ARG A 660 -6.95 -40.76 -0.57
CA ARG A 660 -6.70 -41.09 -1.98
C ARG A 660 -7.00 -42.57 -2.24
N LYS A 661 -7.65 -42.86 -3.37
CA LYS A 661 -8.02 -44.24 -3.77
C LYS A 661 -6.88 -44.98 -4.44
N ASP A 662 -5.88 -44.25 -4.92
CA ASP A 662 -4.73 -44.71 -5.70
C ASP A 662 -3.47 -44.92 -4.85
N CYS A 663 -3.61 -44.95 -3.51
CA CYS A 663 -2.50 -45.16 -2.60
C CYS A 663 -2.23 -46.64 -2.28
N ASP A 664 -0.97 -46.96 -2.00
CA ASP A 664 -0.56 -48.26 -1.49
C ASP A 664 -1.36 -48.65 -0.22
N PRO A 665 -2.05 -49.82 -0.19
CA PRO A 665 -2.89 -50.22 0.94
C PRO A 665 -2.14 -50.35 2.27
N TYR A 666 -0.86 -50.74 2.25
CA TYR A 666 -0.07 -50.87 3.46
C TYR A 666 0.28 -49.50 4.05
N LYS A 667 0.77 -48.57 3.23
CA LYS A 667 1.00 -47.16 3.60
C LYS A 667 -0.26 -46.52 4.16
N LEU A 668 -1.41 -46.72 3.51
CA LEU A 668 -2.69 -46.19 3.96
C LEU A 668 -3.08 -46.71 5.35
N LYS A 669 -2.88 -48.01 5.64
CA LYS A 669 -3.18 -48.61 6.94
C LYS A 669 -2.31 -48.02 8.06
N LEU A 670 -1.02 -47.78 7.79
CA LEU A 670 -0.10 -47.14 8.74
C LEU A 670 -0.52 -45.70 9.06
N LEU A 671 -0.85 -44.91 8.03
CA LEU A 671 -1.31 -43.53 8.21
C LEU A 671 -2.62 -43.48 9.00
N GLN A 672 -3.59 -44.33 8.68
CA GLN A 672 -4.84 -44.42 9.43
C GLN A 672 -4.63 -44.79 10.91
N ALA A 673 -3.68 -45.68 11.21
CA ALA A 673 -3.31 -45.99 12.58
C ALA A 673 -2.71 -44.76 13.31
N SER A 674 -1.80 -44.03 12.66
CA SER A 674 -1.22 -42.78 13.18
C SER A 674 -2.31 -41.74 13.51
N VAL A 675 -3.27 -41.53 12.61
CA VAL A 675 -4.40 -40.62 12.84
C VAL A 675 -5.24 -41.05 14.05
N ARG A 676 -5.53 -42.35 14.21
CA ARG A 676 -6.28 -42.85 15.38
C ARG A 676 -5.53 -42.60 16.68
N THR A 677 -4.22 -42.83 16.70
CA THR A 677 -3.37 -42.56 17.87
C THR A 677 -3.34 -41.07 18.21
N ARG A 678 -3.20 -40.19 17.23
CA ARG A 678 -3.25 -38.72 17.44
C ARG A 678 -4.58 -38.27 18.02
N LYS A 679 -5.69 -38.74 17.45
CA LYS A 679 -7.04 -38.44 17.95
C LYS A 679 -7.28 -38.96 19.37
N ALA A 680 -6.71 -40.10 19.73
CA ALA A 680 -6.80 -40.62 21.10
C ALA A 680 -6.03 -39.74 22.09
N ARG A 681 -4.82 -39.28 21.73
CA ARG A 681 -3.99 -38.40 22.57
C ARG A 681 -4.59 -37.02 22.81
N GLN A 682 -5.38 -36.48 21.88
CA GLN A 682 -6.06 -35.20 22.05
C GLN A 682 -7.35 -35.27 22.89
N LYS A 683 -7.85 -36.47 23.22
CA LYS A 683 -9.07 -36.68 24.02
C LYS A 683 -8.79 -36.91 25.51
N THR A 684 -7.59 -37.37 25.83
CA THR A 684 -6.97 -37.35 27.16
C THR A 684 -6.34 -36.00 27.40
#